data_AF-A0A7J6LED6-F1
#
_entry.id   AF-A0A7J6LED6-F1
#
_cell.length_a   1.000
_cell.length_b   1.000
_cell.length_c   1.000
_cell.angle_alpha   90.00
_cell.angle_beta   90.00
_cell.angle_gamma   90.00
#
_symmetry.space_group_name_H-M   'P 1'
#
loop_
_entity.id
_entity.type
_entity.pdbx_description
1 polymer ?
#
loop_
_entity_poly.entity_id
_entity_poly.type
_entity_poly.pdbx_seq_one_letter_code
_entity_poly.pdbx_strand_id
1 'polypeptide(L)'
;MERSAAYALILWITCNLAAGDFEWSLSSSSGAQWWLAQYGNSSFEPVRAVVPGQVHLDLWRSRVIPDPYYGYNDTALRYVAEADWLYSVEFAVPPGACDCINVSLPATMVLEGLDTIAEVVVNGRLVVKADNMYRAYSAPMGRGQLLCDRRNKMSILLRSSVKAARERVEAYERQHAADWPKGVPPRSLPPAWKGFDKVQMIRKEPCSFGWDWGPGIATSGIWKDISVVTHERENRGPVIIEGITWETSSTNGDELDESSYEPWMAYLYMSFSLPADTTIHRVNVELLLSDRSGATFYDGFWEKLRISDLLPGKSGINLLVTSGVKPWWPNGYGEQQRYTLAVCAWAADSERACVPKRFTVGFRSVELVMEDDDSGRSFYFKVNGEPIYARGANWIPSDAFESRVDEPRLRRHFEQYRRAHFNMLRVWGGGVYASDLIYELADEYGFLIWEEAMFAGAAYPTLLPDFLPSVQEEIRQNLIRIGHHPSLAILGGNNEVEAFYGWSGISQYKSYIDSYASLFFDTVVATSKKLIWRPVVPSSPSNGNETRNDPIAVNPNDEHAGDMHFYDYFHPNIFDLRTLPKPRFLSEFGFQSWSSLGELKAVADDGMLQDTLFSDDFKTWPSHRQHLVSGNAYLKAYVEFMFGTENGESAGPIDMRAAEAYLSQIVQGMWLKLAVEHCRRLRPYNMGLLYWQANDIWPTVSWSTIEYSGRPKVAMTMAQSFYDLNEPTMFLNYSDSPPRFCGQAFAESCEVRVFSLLKQREVSPTLVLSPWELRCTRLDGVCGDGECVAFSSHRNYLILGSMAKFPASSISEFARATIRIQGGFISSEIVAPFVELECETVCEENHLLLLPSQPVWVGEGAEVIGSLWSALDSYRGGNGQDFIVSS
;
A
#
# COMPACT_ATOMS: atom_id res chain seq x y z
N MET A 1 50.52 -15.81 -16.96
CA MET A 1 49.09 -15.59 -17.29
C MET A 1 48.30 -14.93 -16.17
N GLU A 2 48.82 -14.77 -14.95
CA GLU A 2 48.13 -14.05 -13.86
C GLU A 2 48.54 -12.57 -13.68
N ARG A 3 49.37 -12.01 -14.57
CA ARG A 3 49.79 -10.59 -14.52
C ARG A 3 49.12 -9.67 -15.56
N SER A 4 48.30 -10.23 -16.44
CA SER A 4 47.60 -9.46 -17.49
C SER A 4 46.17 -9.06 -17.13
N ALA A 5 45.55 -9.73 -16.15
CA ALA A 5 44.20 -9.38 -15.66
C ALA A 5 44.21 -8.20 -14.67
N ALA A 6 45.28 -8.06 -13.86
CA ALA A 6 45.42 -6.95 -12.92
C ALA A 6 45.74 -5.60 -13.60
N TYR A 7 46.38 -5.62 -14.78
CA TYR A 7 46.64 -4.40 -15.55
C TYR A 7 45.40 -3.89 -16.30
N ALA A 8 44.48 -4.76 -16.73
CA ALA A 8 43.23 -4.35 -17.36
C ALA A 8 42.25 -3.70 -16.36
N LEU A 9 42.24 -4.16 -15.10
CA LEU A 9 41.39 -3.58 -14.05
C LEU A 9 41.94 -2.26 -13.48
N ILE A 10 43.26 -2.09 -13.45
CA ILE A 10 43.90 -0.86 -12.96
C ILE A 10 43.93 0.23 -14.06
N LEU A 11 44.03 -0.12 -15.34
CA LEU A 11 43.85 0.83 -16.46
C LEU A 11 42.39 1.27 -16.68
N TRP A 12 41.40 0.54 -16.15
CA TRP A 12 40.00 0.96 -16.15
C TRP A 12 39.67 1.95 -15.02
N ILE A 13 40.48 1.97 -13.95
CA ILE A 13 40.26 2.83 -12.76
C ILE A 13 41.05 4.15 -12.82
N THR A 14 42.08 4.27 -13.66
CA THR A 14 42.94 5.49 -13.70
C THR A 14 42.96 6.25 -15.03
N CYS A 15 41.97 6.09 -15.92
CA CYS A 15 41.92 6.84 -17.18
C CYS A 15 40.64 7.68 -17.44
N ASN A 16 39.74 7.86 -16.47
CA ASN A 16 38.52 8.68 -16.64
C ASN A 16 38.40 9.86 -15.66
N LEU A 17 39.52 10.43 -15.22
CA LEU A 17 39.54 11.68 -14.44
C LEU A 17 39.75 12.93 -15.31
N ALA A 18 39.65 12.79 -16.63
CA ALA A 18 39.61 13.90 -17.56
C ALA A 18 38.46 13.65 -18.54
N ALA A 19 37.53 14.61 -18.64
CA ALA A 19 36.35 14.65 -19.51
C ALA A 19 35.12 13.83 -19.06
N GLY A 20 34.40 14.32 -18.04
CA GLY A 20 33.12 13.74 -17.62
C GLY A 20 32.18 14.77 -17.00
N ASP A 21 30.87 14.55 -17.13
CA ASP A 21 29.83 15.36 -16.49
C ASP A 21 30.08 15.42 -14.97
N PHE A 22 29.95 16.62 -14.41
CA PHE A 22 30.16 16.86 -12.98
C PHE A 22 28.82 17.18 -12.33
N GLU A 23 28.40 16.35 -11.37
CA GLU A 23 27.22 16.55 -10.56
C GLU A 23 27.61 16.87 -9.13
N TRP A 24 26.96 17.87 -8.54
CA TRP A 24 27.03 18.07 -7.09
C TRP A 24 25.65 18.30 -6.51
N SER A 25 25.42 17.67 -5.36
CA SER A 25 24.21 17.81 -4.57
C SER A 25 24.26 19.12 -3.76
N LEU A 26 23.07 19.67 -3.51
CA LEU A 26 22.81 20.75 -2.57
C LEU A 26 22.05 20.23 -1.33
N SER A 27 22.08 18.92 -1.07
CA SER A 27 21.60 18.33 0.18
C SER A 27 22.41 18.77 1.39
N SER A 28 21.81 18.69 2.57
CA SER A 28 22.49 18.91 3.84
C SER A 28 23.56 17.84 4.13
N SER A 29 23.38 16.60 3.67
CA SER A 29 24.38 15.54 3.77
C SER A 29 25.62 15.81 2.91
N SER A 30 25.48 16.56 1.81
CA SER A 30 26.61 17.07 1.01
C SER A 30 27.32 18.29 1.64
N GLY A 31 26.83 18.78 2.78
CA GLY A 31 27.40 19.93 3.50
C GLY A 31 26.72 21.27 3.21
N ALA A 32 25.66 21.30 2.38
CA ALA A 32 24.91 22.52 2.10
C ALA A 32 24.17 23.01 3.36
N GLN A 33 24.23 24.32 3.59
CA GLN A 33 23.67 24.95 4.78
C GLN A 33 22.36 25.68 4.48
N TRP A 34 21.25 25.01 4.77
CA TRP A 34 19.91 25.55 4.55
C TRP A 34 19.37 26.30 5.76
N TRP A 35 18.52 27.28 5.46
CA TRP A 35 17.77 28.08 6.42
C TRP A 35 16.29 28.07 6.06
N LEU A 36 15.44 28.03 7.07
CA LEU A 36 13.99 28.11 6.97
C LEU A 36 13.48 29.37 7.66
N ALA A 37 12.61 30.12 6.99
CA ALA A 37 11.89 31.25 7.57
C ALA A 37 10.41 31.19 7.20
N GLN A 38 9.55 31.74 8.06
CA GLN A 38 8.15 31.96 7.70
C GLN A 38 8.04 33.16 6.74
N TYR A 39 7.50 32.93 5.55
CA TYR A 39 7.40 33.98 4.53
C TYR A 39 6.41 35.06 4.95
N GLY A 40 6.80 36.32 4.78
CA GLY A 40 5.98 37.48 5.16
C GLY A 40 5.94 37.80 6.67
N ASN A 41 6.64 37.04 7.51
CA ASN A 41 6.75 37.32 8.95
C ASN A 41 8.18 37.71 9.34
N SER A 42 8.48 39.01 9.35
CA SER A 42 9.80 39.53 9.72
C SER A 42 10.17 39.34 11.20
N SER A 43 9.20 38.99 12.05
CA SER A 43 9.45 38.69 13.48
C SER A 43 9.83 37.23 13.71
N PHE A 44 9.70 36.36 12.70
CA PHE A 44 10.14 34.98 12.78
C PHE A 44 11.66 34.90 12.54
N GLU A 45 12.40 34.45 13.55
CA GLU A 45 13.84 34.23 13.40
C GLU A 45 14.11 32.99 12.51
N PRO A 46 14.91 33.12 11.43
CA PRO A 46 15.23 31.98 10.59
C PRO A 46 15.95 30.87 11.36
N VAL A 47 15.53 29.63 11.13
CA VAL A 47 16.10 28.43 11.77
C VAL A 47 16.91 27.59 10.79
N ARG A 48 17.73 26.67 11.32
CA ARG A 48 18.45 25.71 10.47
C ARG A 48 17.49 24.71 9.87
N ALA A 49 17.70 24.41 8.59
CA ALA A 49 16.91 23.46 7.84
C ALA A 49 17.74 22.27 7.35
N VAL A 50 17.09 21.12 7.20
CA VAL A 50 17.67 19.92 6.58
C VAL A 50 16.95 19.64 5.27
N VAL A 51 17.72 19.44 4.22
CA VAL A 51 17.27 19.08 2.87
C VAL A 51 17.99 17.80 2.42
N PRO A 52 17.29 16.74 1.97
CA PRO A 52 15.84 16.62 1.93
C PRO A 52 15.17 16.66 3.30
N GLY A 53 13.98 17.25 3.39
CA GLY A 53 13.26 17.41 4.66
C GLY A 53 11.96 18.21 4.56
N GLN A 54 11.28 18.31 5.69
CA GLN A 54 9.98 18.99 5.83
C GLN A 54 10.00 20.07 6.91
N VAL A 55 9.18 21.11 6.71
CA VAL A 55 9.07 22.28 7.59
C VAL A 55 8.83 21.90 9.05
N HIS A 56 7.88 21.00 9.31
CA HIS A 56 7.57 20.56 10.68
C HIS A 56 8.80 20.00 11.39
N LEU A 57 9.64 19.23 10.68
CA LEU A 57 10.84 18.64 11.25
C LEU A 57 11.91 19.69 11.55
N ASP A 58 12.06 20.70 10.70
CA ASP A 58 12.99 21.81 10.93
C ASP A 58 12.59 22.66 12.15
N LEU A 59 11.31 22.98 12.26
CA LEU A 59 10.76 23.70 13.41
C LEU A 59 10.90 22.87 14.69
N TRP A 60 10.65 21.57 14.63
CA TRP A 60 10.76 20.66 15.78
C TRP A 60 12.22 20.51 16.23
N ARG A 61 13.16 20.27 15.30
CA ARG A 61 14.61 20.22 15.58
C ARG A 61 15.11 21.51 16.22
N SER A 62 14.54 22.63 15.81
CA SER A 62 14.87 23.97 16.32
C SER A 62 14.09 24.37 17.57
N ARG A 63 13.25 23.47 18.10
CA ARG A 63 12.41 23.65 19.30
C ARG A 63 11.42 24.83 19.19
N VAL A 64 11.03 25.18 17.98
CA VAL A 64 9.99 26.18 17.70
C VAL A 64 8.60 25.57 17.93
N ILE A 65 8.45 24.28 17.62
CA ILE A 65 7.23 23.51 17.86
C ILE A 65 7.54 22.25 18.69
N PRO A 66 6.57 21.72 19.46
CA PRO A 66 6.67 20.39 20.06
C PRO A 66 6.64 19.28 18.99
N ASP A 67 6.79 18.03 19.42
CA ASP A 67 6.64 16.87 18.53
C ASP A 67 5.25 16.89 17.86
N PRO A 68 5.17 16.91 16.51
CA PRO A 68 3.90 16.91 15.80
C PRO A 68 2.99 15.72 16.14
N TYR A 69 3.56 14.60 16.59
CA TYR A 69 2.79 13.42 16.94
C TYR A 69 2.34 13.36 18.39
N TYR A 70 2.80 14.25 19.28
CA TYR A 70 2.44 14.21 20.70
C TYR A 70 1.07 14.86 20.97
N GLY A 71 0.25 14.23 21.82
CA GLY A 71 -1.01 14.78 22.30
C GLY A 71 -1.97 15.12 21.15
N TYR A 72 -2.35 16.39 21.06
CA TYR A 72 -3.28 16.96 20.09
C TYR A 72 -2.58 17.85 19.05
N ASN A 73 -1.26 17.67 18.88
CA ASN A 73 -0.44 18.59 18.09
C ASN A 73 -0.73 18.54 16.58
N ASP A 74 -1.35 17.49 16.07
CA ASP A 74 -1.88 17.42 14.70
C ASP A 74 -2.90 18.55 14.42
N THR A 75 -3.71 18.92 15.43
CA THR A 75 -4.64 20.06 15.30
C THR A 75 -4.08 21.36 15.86
N ALA A 76 -3.26 21.31 16.92
CA ALA A 76 -2.67 22.51 17.52
C ALA A 76 -1.63 23.19 16.61
N LEU A 77 -0.97 22.43 15.73
CA LEU A 77 0.08 22.92 14.83
C LEU A 77 -0.41 23.21 13.41
N ARG A 78 -1.72 23.23 13.17
CA ARG A 78 -2.31 23.50 11.83
C ARG A 78 -1.80 24.78 11.17
N TYR A 79 -1.43 25.79 11.98
CA TYR A 79 -0.86 27.04 11.46
C TYR A 79 0.41 26.82 10.62
N VAL A 80 1.16 25.73 10.86
CA VAL A 80 2.37 25.40 10.09
C VAL A 80 1.99 25.04 8.65
N ALA A 81 0.95 24.23 8.44
CA ALA A 81 0.44 23.87 7.12
C ALA A 81 -0.23 25.05 6.40
N GLU A 82 -0.80 26.00 7.15
CA GLU A 82 -1.44 27.20 6.62
C GLU A 82 -0.45 28.33 6.31
N ALA A 83 0.81 28.23 6.74
CA ALA A 83 1.83 29.23 6.51
C ALA A 83 2.59 29.00 5.18
N ASP A 84 3.09 30.10 4.62
CA ASP A 84 4.05 30.05 3.52
C ASP A 84 5.47 30.00 4.11
N TRP A 85 6.36 29.22 3.52
CA TRP A 85 7.70 28.95 4.05
C TRP A 85 8.77 29.23 3.01
N LEU A 86 9.87 29.85 3.44
CA LEU A 86 11.00 30.19 2.58
C LEU A 86 12.24 29.39 3.01
N TYR A 87 12.66 28.47 2.15
CA TYR A 87 13.98 27.84 2.25
C TYR A 87 15.02 28.71 1.56
N SER A 88 16.22 28.84 2.13
CA SER A 88 17.32 29.60 1.54
C SER A 88 18.65 28.89 1.74
N VAL A 89 19.50 28.92 0.72
CA VAL A 89 20.85 28.38 0.75
C VAL A 89 21.79 29.29 -0.01
N GLU A 90 23.04 29.30 0.43
CA GLU A 90 24.13 29.88 -0.32
C GLU A 90 25.16 28.81 -0.62
N PHE A 91 25.65 28.78 -1.85
CA PHE A 91 26.58 27.77 -2.31
C PHE A 91 27.61 28.37 -3.27
N ALA A 92 28.81 27.78 -3.27
CA ALA A 92 29.84 28.07 -4.27
C ALA A 92 29.83 26.95 -5.32
N VAL A 93 30.30 27.28 -6.52
CA VAL A 93 30.59 26.27 -7.54
C VAL A 93 31.85 25.53 -7.10
N PRO A 94 31.86 24.18 -7.00
CA PRO A 94 33.05 23.43 -6.59
C PRO A 94 34.24 23.68 -7.54
N PRO A 95 35.49 23.72 -7.06
CA PRO A 95 36.66 24.00 -7.91
C PRO A 95 36.81 23.08 -9.12
N GLY A 96 36.46 21.79 -9.00
CA GLY A 96 36.46 20.85 -10.12
C GLY A 96 35.37 21.13 -11.16
N ALA A 97 34.24 21.73 -10.74
CA ALA A 97 33.24 22.24 -11.67
C ALA A 97 33.72 23.53 -12.34
N CYS A 98 34.55 24.36 -11.68
CA CYS A 98 35.07 25.61 -12.24
C CYS A 98 35.99 25.41 -13.45
N ASP A 99 36.76 24.33 -13.50
CA ASP A 99 37.61 24.00 -14.65
C ASP A 99 36.76 23.58 -15.87
N CYS A 100 35.66 22.86 -15.64
CA CYS A 100 34.64 22.59 -16.66
C CYS A 100 33.90 23.89 -17.06
N ILE A 101 33.47 24.68 -16.08
CA ILE A 101 32.72 25.93 -16.25
C ILE A 101 33.59 27.06 -16.83
N ASN A 102 34.92 26.91 -16.89
CA ASN A 102 35.85 27.88 -17.48
C ASN A 102 35.70 28.06 -18.99
N VAL A 103 34.88 27.24 -19.64
CA VAL A 103 34.56 27.36 -21.06
C VAL A 103 33.05 27.22 -21.29
N SER A 104 32.23 28.19 -20.86
CA SER A 104 30.85 28.37 -21.36
C SER A 104 29.97 27.09 -21.41
N LEU A 105 30.09 26.18 -20.44
CA LEU A 105 29.33 24.93 -20.42
C LEU A 105 27.87 25.16 -20.01
N PRO A 106 26.91 24.45 -20.61
CA PRO A 106 25.57 24.36 -20.08
C PRO A 106 25.60 23.62 -18.74
N ALA A 107 24.81 24.11 -17.79
CA ALA A 107 24.55 23.45 -16.51
C ALA A 107 23.04 23.35 -16.32
N THR A 108 22.58 22.32 -15.64
CA THR A 108 21.16 22.11 -15.33
C THR A 108 21.02 21.88 -13.83
N MET A 109 20.13 22.64 -13.18
CA MET A 109 19.68 22.33 -11.84
C MET A 109 18.54 21.32 -11.94
N VAL A 110 18.59 20.27 -11.13
CA VAL A 110 17.56 19.25 -11.01
C VAL A 110 17.00 19.33 -9.59
N LEU A 111 15.68 19.46 -9.47
CA LEU A 111 14.95 19.42 -8.21
C LEU A 111 14.09 18.16 -8.25
N GLU A 112 14.51 17.11 -7.56
CA GLU A 112 13.90 15.78 -7.67
C GLU A 112 12.48 15.71 -7.08
N GLY A 113 12.16 16.62 -6.15
CA GLY A 113 10.87 16.64 -5.48
C GLY A 113 10.68 17.86 -4.60
N LEU A 114 9.67 18.66 -4.92
CA LEU A 114 9.22 19.80 -4.13
C LEU A 114 7.80 19.55 -3.65
N ASP A 115 7.55 19.71 -2.35
CA ASP A 115 6.24 19.53 -1.74
C ASP A 115 5.68 20.89 -1.28
N THR A 116 4.78 21.55 -2.03
CA THR A 116 4.35 21.19 -3.39
C THR A 116 4.33 22.42 -4.29
N ILE A 117 3.56 23.46 -3.91
CA ILE A 117 3.48 24.69 -4.69
C ILE A 117 4.71 25.55 -4.41
N ALA A 118 5.63 25.63 -5.36
CA ALA A 118 6.94 26.23 -5.13
C ALA A 118 7.35 27.27 -6.19
N GLU A 119 8.03 28.31 -5.75
CA GLU A 119 8.75 29.27 -6.60
C GLU A 119 10.24 29.22 -6.27
N VAL A 120 11.06 28.80 -7.24
CA VAL A 120 12.53 28.68 -7.08
C VAL A 120 13.20 29.89 -7.71
N VAL A 121 13.94 30.64 -6.90
CA VAL A 121 14.68 31.82 -7.32
C VAL A 121 16.16 31.60 -7.09
N VAL A 122 16.98 31.77 -8.14
CA VAL A 122 18.44 31.73 -8.04
C VAL A 122 19.00 33.09 -8.46
N ASN A 123 19.84 33.69 -7.62
CA ASN A 123 20.48 34.98 -7.84
C ASN A 123 19.49 36.08 -8.31
N GLY A 124 18.28 36.09 -7.73
CA GLY A 124 17.24 37.07 -8.01
C GLY A 124 16.36 36.78 -9.25
N ARG A 125 16.59 35.66 -9.94
CA ARG A 125 15.78 35.24 -11.10
C ARG A 125 14.95 34.00 -10.76
N LEU A 126 13.65 34.07 -11.01
CA LEU A 126 12.75 32.92 -10.97
C LEU A 126 13.13 31.93 -12.06
N VAL A 127 13.44 30.68 -11.68
CA VAL A 127 13.88 29.61 -12.59
C VAL A 127 12.87 28.47 -12.72
N VAL A 128 12.13 28.15 -11.65
CA VAL A 128 11.13 27.07 -11.63
C VAL A 128 9.88 27.53 -10.90
N LYS A 129 8.72 27.17 -11.44
CA LYS A 129 7.43 27.12 -10.74
C LYS A 129 7.00 25.66 -10.68
N ALA A 130 6.80 25.13 -9.48
CA ALA A 130 6.34 23.76 -9.26
C ALA A 130 4.95 23.75 -8.63
N ASP A 131 4.18 22.72 -8.99
CA ASP A 131 2.79 22.57 -8.57
C ASP A 131 2.36 21.10 -8.37
N ASN A 132 3.32 20.18 -8.43
CA ASN A 132 3.11 18.74 -8.36
C ASN A 132 4.25 18.07 -7.58
N MET A 133 3.91 17.44 -6.45
CA MET A 133 4.84 16.78 -5.53
C MET A 133 5.60 15.63 -6.19
N TYR A 134 4.95 14.97 -7.14
CA TYR A 134 5.39 13.73 -7.76
C TYR A 134 6.25 13.91 -9.00
N ARG A 135 6.63 15.16 -9.30
CA ARG A 135 7.45 15.52 -10.45
C ARG A 135 8.81 16.05 -10.00
N ALA A 136 9.84 15.63 -10.71
CA ALA A 136 11.09 16.32 -10.79
C ALA A 136 10.96 17.51 -11.76
N TYR A 137 11.64 18.59 -11.41
CA TYR A 137 11.73 19.81 -12.22
C TYR A 137 13.19 20.09 -12.55
N SER A 138 13.45 20.72 -13.69
CA SER A 138 14.80 21.13 -14.07
C SER A 138 14.84 22.53 -14.66
N ALA A 139 15.98 23.21 -14.50
CA ALA A 139 16.20 24.54 -15.06
C ALA A 139 17.65 24.73 -15.53
N PRO A 140 17.88 25.38 -16.68
CA PRO A 140 19.22 25.69 -17.16
C PRO A 140 19.90 26.78 -16.30
N MET A 141 21.20 26.61 -16.03
CA MET A 141 22.01 27.36 -15.05
C MET A 141 23.31 27.98 -15.61
N GLY A 142 23.56 27.92 -16.93
CA GLY A 142 24.87 28.21 -17.55
C GLY A 142 25.58 29.52 -17.13
N ARG A 143 26.93 29.52 -17.21
CA ARG A 143 27.79 30.65 -16.82
C ARG A 143 27.55 31.86 -17.75
N GLY A 144 27.21 33.01 -17.15
CA GLY A 144 26.90 34.26 -17.86
C GLY A 144 25.44 34.70 -17.77
N GLN A 145 24.51 33.83 -17.33
CA GLN A 145 23.09 34.19 -17.17
C GLN A 145 22.54 34.02 -15.75
N LEU A 146 23.07 33.09 -14.93
CA LEU A 146 22.56 32.82 -13.58
C LEU A 146 23.62 32.49 -12.53
N LEU A 147 24.57 31.56 -12.77
CA LEU A 147 25.56 31.18 -11.76
C LEU A 147 26.79 32.11 -11.71
N CYS A 148 27.24 32.40 -10.49
CA CYS A 148 28.46 33.14 -10.16
C CYS A 148 29.51 32.19 -9.54
N ASP A 149 30.79 32.40 -9.85
CA ASP A 149 31.87 31.52 -9.39
C ASP A 149 32.12 31.55 -7.88
N ARG A 150 31.80 32.68 -7.25
CA ARG A 150 32.16 32.90 -5.84
C ARG A 150 31.06 32.45 -4.89
N ARG A 151 29.83 32.92 -5.10
CA ARG A 151 28.70 32.69 -4.18
C ARG A 151 27.40 32.86 -4.94
N ASN A 152 26.54 31.86 -4.84
CA ASN A 152 25.20 31.84 -5.38
C ASN A 152 24.22 31.84 -4.22
N LYS A 153 23.08 32.50 -4.41
CA LYS A 153 21.96 32.47 -3.48
C LYS A 153 20.79 31.80 -4.17
N MET A 154 20.20 30.82 -3.51
CA MET A 154 18.95 30.21 -3.93
C MET A 154 17.94 30.32 -2.81
N SER A 155 16.71 30.62 -3.19
CA SER A 155 15.56 30.60 -2.29
C SER A 155 14.40 29.85 -2.94
N ILE A 156 13.70 29.05 -2.14
CA ILE A 156 12.52 28.29 -2.57
C ILE A 156 11.37 28.71 -1.67
N LEU A 157 10.41 29.42 -2.24
CA LEU A 157 9.17 29.79 -1.56
C LEU A 157 8.16 28.65 -1.75
N LEU A 158 7.79 27.99 -0.68
CA LEU A 158 6.73 26.99 -0.62
C LEU A 158 5.46 27.67 -0.11
N ARG A 159 4.44 27.72 -0.96
CA ARG A 159 3.11 28.23 -0.59
C ARG A 159 2.34 27.15 0.15
N SER A 160 1.50 27.55 1.09
CA SER A 160 0.59 26.64 1.80
C SER A 160 -0.29 25.86 0.81
N SER A 161 -0.13 24.54 0.79
CA SER A 161 -0.98 23.65 -0.01
C SER A 161 -2.45 23.74 0.40
N VAL A 162 -2.73 23.96 1.69
CA VAL A 162 -4.10 24.13 2.22
C VAL A 162 -4.75 25.39 1.65
N LYS A 163 -4.05 26.53 1.68
CA LYS A 163 -4.56 27.78 1.08
C LYS A 163 -4.72 27.66 -0.42
N ALA A 164 -3.72 27.10 -1.10
CA ALA A 164 -3.76 26.91 -2.55
C ALA A 164 -4.92 26.00 -2.98
N ALA A 165 -5.20 24.92 -2.25
CA ALA A 165 -6.33 24.02 -2.52
C ALA A 165 -7.68 24.76 -2.41
N ARG A 166 -7.84 25.57 -1.36
CA ARG A 166 -9.05 26.39 -1.14
C ARG A 166 -9.25 27.42 -2.25
N GLU A 167 -8.21 28.18 -2.58
CA GLU A 167 -8.27 29.19 -3.65
C GLU A 167 -8.58 28.55 -5.01
N ARG A 168 -7.99 27.38 -5.30
CA ARG A 168 -8.23 26.64 -6.54
C ARG A 168 -9.67 26.12 -6.63
N VAL A 169 -10.24 25.55 -5.56
CA VAL A 169 -11.63 25.08 -5.61
C VAL A 169 -12.61 26.23 -5.81
N GLU A 170 -12.39 27.37 -5.14
CA GLU A 170 -13.26 28.54 -5.27
C GLU A 170 -13.20 29.15 -6.68
N ALA A 171 -12.03 29.15 -7.31
CA ALA A 171 -11.89 29.56 -8.70
C ALA A 171 -12.57 28.56 -9.64
N TYR A 172 -12.34 27.27 -9.44
CA TYR A 172 -12.89 26.19 -10.26
C TYR A 172 -14.42 26.18 -10.24
N GLU A 173 -15.02 26.18 -9.06
CA GLU A 173 -16.49 26.13 -8.91
C GLU A 173 -17.16 27.40 -9.46
N ARG A 174 -16.51 28.57 -9.36
CA ARG A 174 -17.01 29.79 -10.02
C ARG A 174 -16.99 29.69 -11.54
N GLN A 175 -15.96 29.09 -12.11
CA GLN A 175 -15.78 28.99 -13.56
C GLN A 175 -16.62 27.85 -14.18
N HIS A 176 -16.81 26.76 -13.45
CA HIS A 176 -17.36 25.49 -13.96
C HIS A 176 -18.66 25.06 -13.27
N ALA A 177 -19.38 25.97 -12.61
CA ALA A 177 -20.65 25.63 -11.93
C ALA A 177 -21.69 24.97 -12.85
N ALA A 178 -21.71 25.33 -14.15
CA ALA A 178 -22.63 24.74 -15.13
C ALA A 178 -22.21 23.31 -15.52
N ASP A 179 -20.91 23.06 -15.63
CA ASP A 179 -20.37 21.74 -15.97
C ASP A 179 -20.45 20.81 -14.76
N TRP A 180 -20.17 21.31 -13.56
CA TRP A 180 -20.03 20.55 -12.33
C TRP A 180 -21.08 21.02 -11.29
N PRO A 181 -22.38 20.68 -11.47
CA PRO A 181 -23.48 21.19 -10.63
C PRO A 181 -23.41 20.73 -9.16
N LYS A 182 -22.60 19.72 -8.83
CA LYS A 182 -22.37 19.27 -7.44
C LYS A 182 -21.10 19.88 -6.84
N GLY A 183 -20.40 20.78 -7.53
CA GLY A 183 -19.08 21.27 -7.15
C GLY A 183 -18.02 20.18 -7.32
N VAL A 184 -16.94 20.21 -6.54
CA VAL A 184 -15.88 19.17 -6.55
C VAL A 184 -16.00 18.25 -5.31
N PRO A 185 -16.59 17.04 -5.44
CA PRO A 185 -16.67 16.07 -4.35
C PRO A 185 -15.33 15.37 -4.04
N PRO A 186 -15.10 14.96 -2.77
CA PRO A 186 -15.94 15.23 -1.62
C PRO A 186 -15.93 16.72 -1.25
N ARG A 187 -17.06 17.21 -0.71
CA ARG A 187 -17.21 18.63 -0.35
C ARG A 187 -16.38 19.00 0.87
N SER A 188 -16.32 18.11 1.84
CA SER A 188 -15.50 18.18 3.04
C SER A 188 -15.08 16.77 3.45
N LEU A 189 -13.97 16.66 4.17
CA LEU A 189 -13.58 15.43 4.84
C LEU A 189 -14.49 15.14 6.05
N PRO A 190 -14.62 13.88 6.47
CA PRO A 190 -15.26 13.55 7.74
C PRO A 190 -14.62 14.31 8.91
N PRO A 191 -15.39 14.90 9.83
CA PRO A 191 -14.84 15.62 11.00
C PRO A 191 -13.91 14.76 11.85
N ALA A 192 -14.16 13.45 11.90
CA ALA A 192 -13.34 12.47 12.60
C ALA A 192 -11.90 12.37 12.05
N TRP A 193 -11.61 12.84 10.84
CA TRP A 193 -10.24 12.79 10.29
C TRP A 193 -9.39 13.96 10.75
N LYS A 194 -10.02 15.01 11.31
CA LYS A 194 -9.37 16.25 11.73
C LYS A 194 -8.41 16.80 10.65
N GLY A 195 -8.82 16.65 9.39
CA GLY A 195 -8.03 16.98 8.23
C GLY A 195 -8.23 18.40 7.67
N PHE A 196 -7.72 18.58 6.46
CA PHE A 196 -7.92 19.75 5.61
C PHE A 196 -8.68 19.34 4.36
N ASP A 197 -9.57 20.20 3.86
CA ASP A 197 -10.35 19.87 2.67
C ASP A 197 -9.57 20.13 1.37
N LYS A 198 -10.07 19.54 0.27
CA LYS A 198 -9.74 19.92 -1.12
C LYS A 198 -8.36 19.50 -1.63
N VAL A 199 -7.75 18.47 -1.03
CA VAL A 199 -6.47 17.93 -1.51
C VAL A 199 -6.51 17.56 -3.00
N GLN A 200 -7.65 17.10 -3.53
CA GLN A 200 -7.84 16.76 -4.94
C GLN A 200 -7.58 17.90 -5.93
N MET A 201 -7.51 19.15 -5.46
CA MET A 201 -7.19 20.33 -6.28
C MET A 201 -5.68 20.55 -6.46
N ILE A 202 -4.85 19.79 -5.75
CA ILE A 202 -3.39 19.85 -5.76
C ILE A 202 -2.84 18.45 -6.05
N ARG A 203 -1.74 18.35 -6.80
CA ARG A 203 -1.03 17.07 -6.95
C ARG A 203 -0.04 16.89 -5.81
N LYS A 204 -0.54 16.44 -4.67
CA LYS A 204 0.18 16.18 -3.41
C LYS A 204 -0.36 14.89 -2.80
N GLU A 205 0.42 14.25 -1.92
CA GLU A 205 0.02 13.11 -1.08
C GLU A 205 -1.39 13.32 -0.47
N PRO A 206 -2.42 12.59 -0.93
CA PRO A 206 -3.80 12.79 -0.47
C PRO A 206 -3.95 12.63 1.04
N CYS A 207 -3.40 11.55 1.62
CA CYS A 207 -3.52 11.27 3.05
C CYS A 207 -2.77 12.27 3.95
N SER A 208 -1.86 13.10 3.40
CA SER A 208 -1.24 14.18 4.17
C SER A 208 -2.27 15.22 4.67
N PHE A 209 -3.42 15.35 4.00
CA PHE A 209 -4.52 16.21 4.43
C PHE A 209 -5.41 15.56 5.51
N GLY A 210 -5.08 14.34 5.96
CA GLY A 210 -5.85 13.54 6.90
C GLY A 210 -6.56 12.39 6.20
N TRP A 211 -6.65 11.26 6.88
CA TRP A 211 -7.33 10.05 6.41
C TRP A 211 -7.98 9.31 7.59
N ASP A 212 -8.78 8.28 7.34
CA ASP A 212 -9.45 7.50 8.40
C ASP A 212 -8.49 6.70 9.32
N TRP A 213 -7.18 6.73 9.04
CA TRP A 213 -6.11 6.18 9.89
C TRP A 213 -4.94 7.15 10.11
N GLY A 214 -4.91 8.31 9.45
CA GLY A 214 -3.72 9.19 9.36
C GLY A 214 -4.01 10.65 9.72
N PRO A 215 -3.01 11.40 10.24
CA PRO A 215 -3.20 12.76 10.73
C PRO A 215 -3.25 13.80 9.60
N GLY A 216 -4.02 14.87 9.80
CA GLY A 216 -4.02 16.04 8.93
C GLY A 216 -2.85 16.97 9.17
N ILE A 217 -1.66 16.63 8.67
CA ILE A 217 -0.42 17.42 8.87
C ILE A 217 -0.13 18.38 7.71
N ALA A 218 -0.52 18.02 6.48
CA ALA A 218 -0.39 18.78 5.24
C ALA A 218 0.93 19.57 5.14
N THR A 219 2.05 18.89 5.43
CA THR A 219 3.38 19.52 5.47
C THR A 219 3.82 20.05 4.09
N SER A 220 4.89 20.82 4.09
CA SER A 220 5.62 21.25 2.91
C SER A 220 7.12 21.03 3.11
N GLY A 221 7.89 20.96 2.03
CA GLY A 221 9.33 20.78 2.10
C GLY A 221 10.01 20.56 0.76
N ILE A 222 11.34 20.46 0.81
CA ILE A 222 12.16 19.97 -0.29
C ILE A 222 12.37 18.48 0.02
N TRP A 223 11.46 17.64 -0.43
CA TRP A 223 11.32 16.26 0.06
C TRP A 223 12.24 15.25 -0.63
N LYS A 224 12.88 15.65 -1.75
CA LYS A 224 13.96 14.91 -2.43
C LYS A 224 15.16 15.81 -2.71
N ASP A 225 16.22 15.28 -3.30
CA ASP A 225 17.47 16.02 -3.47
C ASP A 225 17.36 17.16 -4.50
N ILE A 226 18.30 18.11 -4.41
CA ILE A 226 18.54 19.12 -5.42
C ILE A 226 19.99 18.96 -5.85
N SER A 227 20.24 18.80 -7.15
CA SER A 227 21.59 18.75 -7.69
C SER A 227 21.79 19.74 -8.82
N VAL A 228 23.06 20.04 -9.12
CA VAL A 228 23.45 20.75 -10.34
C VAL A 228 24.37 19.85 -11.13
N VAL A 229 24.04 19.66 -12.40
CA VAL A 229 24.76 18.83 -13.36
C VAL A 229 25.37 19.75 -14.42
N THR A 230 26.68 19.67 -14.63
CA THR A 230 27.37 20.37 -15.73
C THR A 230 27.69 19.41 -16.86
N HIS A 231 27.55 19.91 -18.09
CA HIS A 231 27.67 19.14 -19.33
C HIS A 231 28.91 19.54 -20.10
N GLU A 232 29.71 18.59 -20.60
CA GLU A 232 30.94 18.87 -21.34
C GLU A 232 30.70 19.44 -22.78
N ARG A 233 31.59 20.34 -23.27
CA ARG A 233 31.35 21.14 -24.49
C ARG A 233 31.66 20.42 -25.81
N GLU A 234 32.66 19.55 -25.83
CA GLU A 234 33.21 19.05 -27.10
C GLU A 234 32.34 17.95 -27.73
N ASN A 235 31.37 17.40 -26.99
CA ASN A 235 30.48 16.33 -27.42
C ASN A 235 29.00 16.73 -27.43
N ARG A 236 28.58 17.72 -28.24
CA ARG A 236 27.15 18.03 -28.56
C ARG A 236 26.10 17.95 -27.42
N GLY A 237 26.50 18.06 -26.15
CA GLY A 237 25.65 17.75 -24.99
C GLY A 237 25.52 16.24 -24.71
N PRO A 238 25.54 15.80 -23.44
CA PRO A 238 25.42 14.39 -23.08
C PRO A 238 24.02 13.87 -23.38
N VAL A 239 23.96 12.61 -23.79
CA VAL A 239 22.72 11.85 -23.90
C VAL A 239 22.40 11.33 -22.49
N ILE A 240 21.54 12.03 -21.75
CA ILE A 240 21.21 11.67 -20.37
C ILE A 240 20.13 10.59 -20.39
N ILE A 241 20.42 9.43 -19.80
CA ILE A 241 19.42 8.36 -19.65
C ILE A 241 18.57 8.67 -18.40
N GLU A 242 17.34 9.13 -18.59
CA GLU A 242 16.39 9.41 -17.50
C GLU A 242 16.03 8.11 -16.76
N GLY A 243 15.79 7.05 -17.51
CA GLY A 243 15.49 5.71 -16.99
C GLY A 243 15.28 4.72 -18.13
N ILE A 244 14.95 3.48 -17.76
CA ILE A 244 14.70 2.41 -18.72
C ILE A 244 13.42 1.68 -18.37
N THR A 245 12.82 1.08 -19.39
CA THR A 245 11.79 0.04 -19.21
C THR A 245 12.41 -1.28 -19.65
N TRP A 246 12.28 -2.31 -18.81
CA TRP A 246 12.91 -3.63 -19.01
C TRP A 246 11.87 -4.74 -19.02
N GLU A 247 11.54 -5.21 -20.22
CA GLU A 247 10.49 -6.22 -20.42
C GLU A 247 11.07 -7.53 -20.93
N THR A 248 10.58 -8.64 -20.39
CA THR A 248 11.13 -9.96 -20.73
C THR A 248 10.06 -10.98 -21.04
N SER A 249 10.35 -11.86 -22.00
CA SER A 249 9.55 -13.03 -22.31
C SER A 249 10.44 -14.23 -22.60
N SER A 250 9.97 -15.45 -22.27
CA SER A 250 10.61 -16.68 -22.74
C SER A 250 10.33 -16.85 -24.24
N THR A 251 11.32 -17.35 -25.00
CA THR A 251 11.15 -17.60 -26.44
C THR A 251 10.29 -18.82 -26.77
N ASN A 252 9.98 -19.69 -25.79
CA ASN A 252 9.21 -20.92 -26.02
C ASN A 252 7.77 -20.89 -25.46
N GLY A 253 7.32 -19.76 -24.88
CA GLY A 253 5.99 -19.63 -24.27
C GLY A 253 5.99 -19.87 -22.75
N ASP A 254 4.84 -20.26 -22.19
CA ASP A 254 4.60 -20.40 -20.74
C ASP A 254 5.11 -21.72 -20.13
N GLU A 255 5.62 -22.66 -20.93
CA GLU A 255 6.20 -23.92 -20.44
C GLU A 255 7.68 -23.70 -20.08
N LEU A 256 7.95 -23.32 -18.83
CA LEU A 256 9.31 -23.25 -18.31
C LEU A 256 9.77 -24.62 -17.80
N ASP A 257 10.78 -25.21 -18.43
CA ASP A 257 11.48 -26.37 -17.87
C ASP A 257 12.68 -25.89 -17.04
N GLU A 258 12.64 -26.08 -15.71
CA GLU A 258 13.72 -25.74 -14.77
C GLU A 258 15.09 -26.32 -15.18
N SER A 259 15.13 -27.36 -16.01
CA SER A 259 16.36 -28.00 -16.49
C SER A 259 16.99 -27.33 -17.72
N SER A 260 16.28 -26.40 -18.38
CA SER A 260 16.76 -25.74 -19.58
C SER A 260 17.02 -24.25 -19.33
N TYR A 261 18.25 -23.83 -19.60
CA TYR A 261 18.61 -22.42 -19.64
C TYR A 261 17.96 -21.80 -20.88
N GLU A 262 16.68 -21.48 -20.79
CA GLU A 262 15.89 -21.05 -21.92
C GLU A 262 16.39 -19.71 -22.49
N PRO A 263 16.25 -19.50 -23.81
CA PRO A 263 16.51 -18.19 -24.38
C PRO A 263 15.47 -17.20 -23.88
N TRP A 264 15.93 -16.06 -23.38
CA TRP A 264 15.08 -14.93 -23.01
C TRP A 264 15.18 -13.83 -24.05
N MET A 265 14.05 -13.26 -24.40
CA MET A 265 14.00 -11.97 -25.07
C MET A 265 13.84 -10.89 -24.01
N ALA A 266 14.76 -9.93 -23.99
CA ALA A 266 14.60 -8.69 -23.26
C ALA A 266 14.41 -7.51 -24.22
N TYR A 267 13.44 -6.67 -23.91
CA TYR A 267 13.08 -5.46 -24.63
C TYR A 267 13.45 -4.27 -23.76
N LEU A 268 14.42 -3.49 -24.24
CA LEU A 268 14.90 -2.31 -23.55
C LEU A 268 14.39 -1.05 -24.26
N TYR A 269 13.63 -0.24 -23.53
CA TYR A 269 13.33 1.13 -23.90
C TYR A 269 14.14 2.08 -23.04
N MET A 270 14.54 3.22 -23.61
CA MET A 270 15.31 4.23 -22.93
C MET A 270 14.60 5.56 -23.02
N SER A 271 14.52 6.25 -21.89
CA SER A 271 14.12 7.65 -21.87
C SER A 271 15.35 8.54 -21.80
N PHE A 272 15.32 9.62 -22.57
CA PHE A 272 16.45 10.53 -22.73
C PHE A 272 16.07 11.97 -22.42
N SER A 273 17.00 12.67 -21.77
CA SER A 273 17.01 14.12 -21.68
C SER A 273 18.15 14.67 -22.53
N LEU A 274 17.88 15.70 -23.33
CA LEU A 274 18.86 16.37 -24.18
C LEU A 274 18.91 17.86 -23.83
N PRO A 275 20.08 18.52 -23.87
CA PRO A 275 20.16 19.95 -23.64
C PRO A 275 19.33 20.74 -24.67
N ALA A 276 18.76 21.86 -24.23
CA ALA A 276 18.09 22.81 -25.13
C ALA A 276 19.03 23.19 -26.29
N ASP A 277 18.48 23.30 -27.50
CA ASP A 277 19.19 23.58 -28.76
C ASP A 277 20.04 22.43 -29.33
N THR A 278 19.96 21.23 -28.75
CA THR A 278 20.66 20.04 -29.25
C THR A 278 19.78 19.23 -30.21
N THR A 279 20.26 19.01 -31.45
CA THR A 279 19.63 18.14 -32.45
C THR A 279 20.33 16.79 -32.56
N ILE A 280 20.54 16.11 -31.43
CA ILE A 280 20.98 14.72 -31.46
C ILE A 280 19.79 13.88 -31.91
N HIS A 281 19.86 13.39 -33.15
CA HIS A 281 18.88 12.46 -33.69
C HIS A 281 19.35 11.01 -33.57
N ARG A 282 20.66 10.80 -33.37
CA ARG A 282 21.25 9.46 -33.36
C ARG A 282 22.27 9.29 -32.26
N VAL A 283 22.28 8.09 -31.67
CA VAL A 283 23.14 7.71 -30.55
C VAL A 283 23.83 6.38 -30.80
N ASN A 284 24.99 6.21 -30.19
CA ASN A 284 25.59 4.90 -29.98
C ASN A 284 25.18 4.42 -28.59
N VAL A 285 24.94 3.11 -28.44
CA VAL A 285 24.50 2.50 -27.18
C VAL A 285 25.34 1.27 -26.88
N GLU A 286 25.83 1.18 -25.65
CA GLU A 286 26.56 0.04 -25.11
C GLU A 286 25.79 -0.53 -23.92
N LEU A 287 25.61 -1.85 -23.89
CA LEU A 287 24.89 -2.57 -22.84
C LEU A 287 25.76 -3.70 -22.31
N LEU A 288 25.90 -3.76 -20.98
CA LEU A 288 26.53 -4.87 -20.29
C LEU A 288 25.56 -5.44 -19.25
N LEU A 289 25.18 -6.71 -19.42
CA LEU A 289 24.37 -7.46 -18.47
C LEU A 289 25.25 -8.44 -17.69
N SER A 290 25.20 -8.35 -16.37
CA SER A 290 25.99 -9.20 -15.47
C SER A 290 25.17 -9.70 -14.29
N ASP A 291 25.53 -10.86 -13.73
CA ASP A 291 24.97 -11.29 -12.44
C ASP A 291 25.68 -10.65 -11.24
N ARG A 292 25.27 -11.03 -10.03
CA ARG A 292 25.87 -10.53 -8.78
C ARG A 292 27.33 -10.98 -8.58
N SER A 293 27.79 -12.03 -9.28
CA SER A 293 29.20 -12.47 -9.24
C SER A 293 30.08 -11.65 -10.19
N GLY A 294 29.48 -10.84 -11.06
CA GLY A 294 30.15 -10.10 -12.13
C GLY A 294 30.34 -10.93 -13.41
N ALA A 295 29.72 -12.11 -13.51
CA ALA A 295 29.74 -12.88 -14.74
C ALA A 295 28.87 -12.19 -15.80
N THR A 296 29.42 -11.97 -16.99
CA THR A 296 28.72 -11.33 -18.11
C THR A 296 27.83 -12.33 -18.85
N PHE A 297 26.55 -11.96 -19.02
CA PHE A 297 25.55 -12.74 -19.76
C PHE A 297 25.26 -12.14 -21.13
N TYR A 298 25.47 -10.84 -21.28
CA TYR A 298 25.26 -10.12 -22.52
C TYR A 298 26.19 -8.90 -22.60
N ASP A 299 26.78 -8.70 -23.76
CA ASP A 299 27.61 -7.53 -24.11
C ASP A 299 27.23 -7.13 -25.54
N GLY A 300 26.67 -5.92 -25.69
CA GLY A 300 26.12 -5.46 -26.94
C GLY A 300 26.45 -4.00 -27.23
N PHE A 301 26.67 -3.72 -28.51
CA PHE A 301 26.93 -2.37 -29.01
C PHE A 301 26.10 -2.09 -30.26
N TRP A 302 25.46 -0.92 -30.28
CA TRP A 302 24.68 -0.43 -31.41
C TRP A 302 25.18 0.95 -31.84
N GLU A 303 25.39 1.10 -33.14
CA GLU A 303 25.89 2.34 -33.73
C GLU A 303 24.75 3.12 -34.39
N LYS A 304 24.71 4.44 -34.20
CA LYS A 304 23.84 5.37 -34.94
C LYS A 304 22.34 5.04 -34.87
N LEU A 305 21.86 4.50 -33.75
CA LEU A 305 20.42 4.31 -33.50
C LEU A 305 19.70 5.65 -33.47
N ARG A 306 18.49 5.73 -34.02
CA ARG A 306 17.68 6.95 -33.87
C ARG A 306 17.11 6.98 -32.46
N ILE A 307 17.20 8.13 -31.77
CA ILE A 307 16.61 8.28 -30.43
C ILE A 307 15.11 7.98 -30.45
N SER A 308 14.41 8.41 -31.51
CA SER A 308 12.96 8.14 -31.67
C SER A 308 12.62 6.65 -31.63
N ASP A 309 13.56 5.79 -32.01
CA ASP A 309 13.39 4.34 -32.10
C ASP A 309 13.83 3.64 -30.82
N LEU A 310 14.16 4.39 -29.76
CA LEU A 310 14.54 3.91 -28.45
C LEU A 310 13.55 4.33 -27.36
N LEU A 311 12.65 5.27 -27.67
CA LEU A 311 11.66 5.80 -26.73
C LEU A 311 10.60 4.75 -26.40
N PRO A 312 10.05 4.74 -25.17
CA PRO A 312 8.97 3.84 -24.81
C PRO A 312 7.77 3.95 -25.77
N GLY A 313 7.18 2.80 -26.12
CA GLY A 313 6.03 2.71 -27.03
C GLY A 313 6.37 2.90 -28.51
N LYS A 314 7.66 2.92 -28.86
CA LYS A 314 8.17 2.95 -30.24
C LYS A 314 8.84 1.62 -30.57
N SER A 315 10.06 1.66 -31.09
CA SER A 315 10.96 0.51 -31.15
C SER A 315 11.89 0.55 -29.94
N GLY A 316 12.54 -0.56 -29.63
CA GLY A 316 13.51 -0.66 -28.53
C GLY A 316 14.70 -1.52 -28.95
N ILE A 317 15.61 -1.76 -28.01
CA ILE A 317 16.68 -2.73 -28.22
C ILE A 317 16.17 -4.12 -27.83
N ASN A 318 16.28 -5.08 -28.75
CA ASN A 318 15.95 -6.47 -28.51
C ASN A 318 17.22 -7.24 -28.17
N LEU A 319 17.27 -7.83 -26.98
CA LEU A 319 18.37 -8.65 -26.51
C LEU A 319 17.88 -10.11 -26.47
N LEU A 320 18.48 -10.96 -27.29
CA LEU A 320 18.33 -12.41 -27.16
C LEU A 320 19.44 -12.93 -26.24
N VAL A 321 19.08 -13.40 -25.06
CA VAL A 321 20.02 -13.98 -24.09
C VAL A 321 19.83 -15.49 -24.10
N THR A 322 20.75 -16.22 -24.72
CA THR A 322 20.52 -17.61 -25.18
C THR A 322 20.87 -18.71 -24.19
N SER A 323 21.51 -18.41 -23.05
CA SER A 323 21.79 -19.40 -22.01
C SER A 323 22.17 -18.75 -20.68
N GLY A 324 22.11 -19.53 -19.59
CA GLY A 324 22.57 -19.14 -18.26
C GLY A 324 21.59 -18.34 -17.40
N VAL A 325 20.52 -17.78 -17.98
CA VAL A 325 19.58 -16.91 -17.25
C VAL A 325 18.61 -17.74 -16.40
N LYS A 326 18.61 -17.50 -15.10
CA LYS A 326 17.56 -17.95 -14.18
C LYS A 326 16.48 -16.86 -14.04
N PRO A 327 15.19 -17.25 -14.03
CA PRO A 327 14.09 -16.31 -13.84
C PRO A 327 14.02 -15.77 -12.40
N TRP A 328 13.40 -14.60 -12.27
CA TRP A 328 12.94 -14.04 -11.00
C TRP A 328 11.57 -14.62 -10.66
N TRP A 329 11.39 -15.04 -9.42
CA TRP A 329 10.11 -15.54 -8.90
C TRP A 329 9.64 -14.76 -7.67
N PRO A 330 8.31 -14.60 -7.49
CA PRO A 330 7.77 -14.07 -6.24
C PRO A 330 8.03 -15.03 -5.07
N ASN A 331 7.96 -14.49 -3.85
CA ASN A 331 8.22 -15.20 -2.61
C ASN A 331 7.33 -16.44 -2.48
N GLY A 332 7.94 -17.57 -2.13
CA GLY A 332 7.27 -18.87 -2.04
C GLY A 332 7.08 -19.61 -3.37
N TYR A 333 7.52 -19.05 -4.51
CA TYR A 333 7.45 -19.69 -5.82
C TYR A 333 8.82 -19.99 -6.45
N GLY A 334 9.90 -19.38 -5.93
CA GLY A 334 11.26 -19.63 -6.42
C GLY A 334 12.25 -18.59 -5.91
N GLU A 335 13.42 -18.53 -6.54
CA GLU A 335 14.49 -17.59 -6.21
C GLU A 335 14.30 -16.22 -6.87
N GLN A 336 14.71 -15.16 -6.18
CA GLN A 336 14.65 -13.77 -6.66
C GLN A 336 15.92 -13.41 -7.44
N GLN A 337 16.17 -14.13 -8.55
CA GLN A 337 17.36 -13.89 -9.36
C GLN A 337 17.31 -12.48 -9.97
N ARG A 338 18.40 -11.72 -9.78
CA ARG A 338 18.54 -10.34 -10.27
C ARG A 338 19.89 -10.16 -10.94
N TYR A 339 19.95 -9.24 -11.90
CA TYR A 339 21.10 -8.92 -12.71
C TYR A 339 21.35 -7.41 -12.68
N THR A 340 22.59 -7.01 -12.94
CA THR A 340 22.96 -5.61 -13.16
C THR A 340 23.05 -5.36 -14.65
N LEU A 341 22.22 -4.45 -15.15
CA LEU A 341 22.31 -3.91 -16.49
C LEU A 341 23.01 -2.54 -16.44
N ALA A 342 24.18 -2.43 -17.04
CA ALA A 342 24.88 -1.17 -17.23
C ALA A 342 24.60 -0.65 -18.64
N VAL A 343 24.13 0.60 -18.74
CA VAL A 343 23.74 1.25 -20.00
C VAL A 343 24.56 2.50 -20.21
N CYS A 344 25.17 2.63 -21.38
CA CYS A 344 25.93 3.80 -21.81
C CYS A 344 25.36 4.28 -23.16
N ALA A 345 25.06 5.57 -23.28
CA ALA A 345 24.61 6.16 -24.54
C ALA A 345 25.34 7.49 -24.79
N TRP A 346 25.74 7.75 -26.04
CA TRP A 346 26.40 8.98 -26.44
C TRP A 346 26.04 9.36 -27.88
N ALA A 347 26.26 10.62 -28.26
CA ALA A 347 25.94 11.09 -29.60
C ALA A 347 26.73 10.30 -30.66
N ALA A 348 26.06 9.90 -31.73
CA ALA A 348 26.63 8.92 -32.67
C ALA A 348 27.88 9.42 -33.42
N ASP A 349 28.08 10.73 -33.50
CA ASP A 349 29.21 11.40 -34.15
C ASP A 349 30.19 12.04 -33.16
N SER A 350 30.12 11.63 -31.89
CA SER A 350 31.04 12.02 -30.83
C SER A 350 31.93 10.86 -30.39
N GLU A 351 33.05 11.18 -29.73
CA GLU A 351 33.82 10.17 -29.02
C GLU A 351 32.99 9.56 -27.88
N ARG A 352 33.35 8.34 -27.46
CA ARG A 352 32.65 7.66 -26.36
C ARG A 352 32.92 8.40 -25.04
N ALA A 353 32.00 9.29 -24.69
CA ALA A 353 31.96 9.97 -23.40
C ALA A 353 30.66 9.62 -22.70
N CYS A 354 30.70 8.58 -21.85
CA CYS A 354 29.55 8.19 -21.04
C CYS A 354 30.01 7.46 -19.77
N VAL A 355 29.34 7.75 -18.65
CA VAL A 355 29.42 6.96 -17.42
C VAL A 355 28.22 6.01 -17.41
N PRO A 356 28.42 4.67 -17.33
CA PRO A 356 27.30 3.75 -17.40
C PRO A 356 26.31 3.94 -16.25
N LYS A 357 25.02 4.13 -16.57
CA LYS A 357 23.94 4.07 -15.59
C LYS A 357 23.58 2.61 -15.33
N ARG A 358 23.52 2.23 -14.06
CA ARG A 358 23.28 0.84 -13.64
C ARG A 358 21.84 0.68 -13.16
N PHE A 359 21.22 -0.42 -13.58
CA PHE A 359 19.87 -0.80 -13.19
C PHE A 359 19.87 -2.24 -12.68
N THR A 360 19.08 -2.52 -11.65
CA THR A 360 18.82 -3.88 -11.21
C THR A 360 17.62 -4.42 -12.00
N VAL A 361 17.81 -5.49 -12.75
CA VAL A 361 16.76 -6.08 -13.59
C VAL A 361 16.56 -7.55 -13.27
N GLY A 362 15.38 -8.08 -13.61
CA GLY A 362 15.05 -9.50 -13.48
C GLY A 362 14.39 -10.02 -14.75
N PHE A 363 14.46 -11.33 -14.98
CA PHE A 363 13.80 -11.99 -16.10
C PHE A 363 12.56 -12.70 -15.58
N ARG A 364 11.39 -12.23 -16.00
CA ARG A 364 10.10 -12.87 -15.71
C ARG A 364 9.04 -12.48 -16.74
N SER A 365 8.04 -13.31 -16.96
CA SER A 365 6.77 -12.87 -17.55
C SER A 365 5.76 -12.54 -16.45
N VAL A 366 4.87 -11.59 -16.69
CA VAL A 366 3.73 -11.31 -15.82
C VAL A 366 2.49 -11.00 -16.66
N GLU A 367 1.39 -11.64 -16.31
CA GLU A 367 0.09 -11.48 -16.96
C GLU A 367 -0.99 -11.31 -15.90
N LEU A 368 -1.94 -10.42 -16.16
CA LEU A 368 -3.22 -10.37 -15.45
C LEU A 368 -4.25 -11.08 -16.33
N VAL A 369 -4.77 -12.20 -15.84
CA VAL A 369 -5.77 -13.01 -16.55
C VAL A 369 -7.16 -12.57 -16.14
N MET A 370 -7.96 -12.17 -17.12
CA MET A 370 -9.35 -11.74 -16.99
C MET A 370 -10.24 -12.43 -18.03
N GLU A 371 -10.41 -13.74 -17.88
CA GLU A 371 -11.20 -14.60 -18.77
C GLU A 371 -12.61 -14.83 -18.22
N ASP A 372 -13.62 -14.82 -19.11
CA ASP A 372 -15.01 -15.18 -18.76
C ASP A 372 -15.13 -16.68 -18.45
N ASP A 373 -15.86 -17.01 -17.39
CA ASP A 373 -16.18 -18.37 -16.97
C ASP A 373 -17.63 -18.48 -16.45
N ASP A 374 -18.05 -19.69 -16.06
CA ASP A 374 -19.42 -19.95 -15.57
C ASP A 374 -19.80 -19.14 -14.32
N SER A 375 -18.82 -18.56 -13.62
CA SER A 375 -18.99 -17.82 -12.37
C SER A 375 -18.69 -16.31 -12.52
N GLY A 376 -18.62 -15.80 -13.75
CA GLY A 376 -18.37 -14.41 -14.10
C GLY A 376 -17.08 -14.25 -14.89
N ARG A 377 -16.14 -13.47 -14.38
CA ARG A 377 -14.84 -13.22 -15.01
C ARG A 377 -13.71 -13.39 -14.01
N SER A 378 -12.73 -14.20 -14.35
CA SER A 378 -11.55 -14.40 -13.51
C SER A 378 -10.75 -13.10 -13.30
N PHE A 379 -9.97 -13.06 -12.21
CA PHE A 379 -8.99 -12.01 -11.95
C PHE A 379 -7.84 -12.63 -11.17
N TYR A 380 -6.73 -12.93 -11.85
CA TYR A 380 -5.54 -13.51 -11.21
C TYR A 380 -4.27 -13.22 -12.00
N PHE A 381 -3.13 -13.43 -11.35
CA PHE A 381 -1.83 -13.23 -11.97
C PHE A 381 -1.21 -14.55 -12.40
N LYS A 382 -0.62 -14.58 -13.59
CA LYS A 382 0.40 -15.57 -13.94
C LYS A 382 1.77 -14.91 -13.92
N VAL A 383 2.73 -15.56 -13.29
CA VAL A 383 4.14 -15.18 -13.38
C VAL A 383 4.87 -16.38 -13.92
N ASN A 384 5.64 -16.19 -15.00
CA ASN A 384 6.41 -17.28 -15.59
C ASN A 384 5.53 -18.47 -16.00
N GLY A 385 4.33 -18.19 -16.52
CA GLY A 385 3.31 -19.19 -16.89
C GLY A 385 2.47 -19.73 -15.73
N GLU A 386 2.93 -19.57 -14.49
CA GLU A 386 2.31 -20.18 -13.31
C GLU A 386 1.27 -19.27 -12.64
N PRO A 387 0.04 -19.75 -12.37
CA PRO A 387 -0.95 -19.00 -11.60
C PRO A 387 -0.48 -18.74 -10.16
N ILE A 388 -0.37 -17.46 -9.81
CA ILE A 388 0.04 -17.00 -8.49
C ILE A 388 -1.19 -16.72 -7.63
N TYR A 389 -1.28 -17.39 -6.49
CA TYR A 389 -2.25 -17.01 -5.46
C TYR A 389 -1.68 -15.82 -4.69
N ALA A 390 -2.24 -14.63 -4.92
CA ALA A 390 -1.71 -13.40 -4.35
C ALA A 390 -2.04 -13.32 -2.84
N ARG A 391 -1.02 -13.01 -2.05
CA ARG A 391 -1.08 -12.93 -0.59
C ARG A 391 -0.31 -11.71 -0.15
N GLY A 392 -0.96 -10.85 0.62
CA GLY A 392 -0.27 -9.76 1.29
C GLY A 392 -1.21 -8.68 1.75
N ALA A 393 -0.81 -7.44 1.55
CA ALA A 393 -1.46 -6.30 2.16
C ALA A 393 -1.28 -5.01 1.36
N ASN A 394 -2.06 -4.02 1.72
CA ASN A 394 -1.98 -2.66 1.21
C ASN A 394 -0.93 -1.86 2.01
N TRP A 395 0.09 -1.35 1.34
CA TRP A 395 1.12 -0.51 1.91
C TRP A 395 0.72 0.96 1.80
N ILE A 396 0.94 1.71 2.88
CA ILE A 396 0.74 3.15 2.97
C ILE A 396 2.05 3.85 3.36
N PRO A 397 2.19 5.19 3.21
CA PRO A 397 3.34 5.93 3.70
C PRO A 397 3.67 5.56 5.15
N SER A 398 4.96 5.33 5.43
CA SER A 398 5.42 4.86 6.74
C SER A 398 5.63 5.99 7.76
N ASP A 399 5.51 7.24 7.34
CA ASP A 399 5.58 8.42 8.18
C ASP A 399 4.87 9.59 7.47
N ALA A 400 4.29 10.53 8.22
CA ALA A 400 3.75 11.77 7.64
C ALA A 400 4.87 12.70 7.12
N PHE A 401 6.11 12.36 7.42
CA PHE A 401 7.33 13.02 6.98
C PHE A 401 8.27 12.00 6.33
N GLU A 402 8.20 11.85 5.00
CA GLU A 402 9.03 10.92 4.23
C GLU A 402 10.54 10.95 4.55
N SER A 403 11.11 12.08 4.96
CA SER A 403 12.53 12.17 5.32
C SER A 403 12.91 11.44 6.62
N ARG A 404 11.94 10.94 7.40
CA ARG A 404 12.15 10.08 8.57
C ARG A 404 12.14 8.59 8.23
N VAL A 405 11.72 8.21 7.03
CA VAL A 405 11.66 6.81 6.63
C VAL A 405 13.08 6.32 6.33
N ASP A 406 13.55 5.35 7.11
CA ASP A 406 14.90 4.80 6.99
C ASP A 406 14.92 3.34 6.49
N GLU A 407 16.05 2.97 5.89
CA GLU A 407 16.25 1.61 5.35
C GLU A 407 16.15 0.52 6.42
N PRO A 408 16.74 0.65 7.63
CA PRO A 408 16.60 -0.35 8.67
C PRO A 408 15.15 -0.65 9.04
N ARG A 409 14.28 0.36 9.14
CA ARG A 409 12.84 0.18 9.43
C ARG A 409 12.15 -0.54 8.28
N LEU A 410 12.37 -0.11 7.04
CA LEU A 410 11.76 -0.75 5.88
C LEU A 410 12.20 -2.21 5.72
N ARG A 411 13.50 -2.52 5.87
CA ARG A 411 13.99 -3.91 5.85
C ARG A 411 13.34 -4.78 6.93
N ARG A 412 13.10 -4.24 8.13
CA ARG A 412 12.37 -4.95 9.18
C ARG A 412 10.91 -5.21 8.79
N HIS A 413 10.24 -4.29 8.11
CA HIS A 413 8.89 -4.52 7.59
C HIS A 413 8.88 -5.63 6.53
N PHE A 414 9.78 -5.55 5.54
CA PHE A 414 9.86 -6.50 4.44
C PHE A 414 10.20 -7.93 4.91
N GLU A 415 11.08 -8.06 5.91
CA GLU A 415 11.35 -9.36 6.52
C GLU A 415 10.13 -9.92 7.28
N GLN A 416 9.32 -9.08 7.92
CA GLN A 416 8.05 -9.50 8.53
C GLN A 416 7.05 -9.96 7.47
N TYR A 417 6.89 -9.23 6.36
CA TYR A 417 6.05 -9.61 5.22
C TYR A 417 6.47 -10.95 4.62
N ARG A 418 7.78 -11.17 4.46
CA ARG A 418 8.32 -12.42 3.91
C ARG A 418 7.98 -13.61 4.81
N ARG A 419 8.13 -13.45 6.13
CA ARG A 419 7.77 -14.48 7.13
C ARG A 419 6.28 -14.74 7.18
N ALA A 420 5.45 -13.75 6.90
CA ALA A 420 4.01 -13.89 6.76
C ALA A 420 3.56 -14.47 5.40
N HIS A 421 4.50 -15.00 4.60
CA HIS A 421 4.26 -15.57 3.27
C HIS A 421 3.67 -14.61 2.24
N PHE A 422 3.89 -13.30 2.41
CA PHE A 422 3.44 -12.33 1.40
C PHE A 422 4.22 -12.56 0.12
N ASN A 423 3.55 -12.36 -1.00
CA ASN A 423 4.14 -12.38 -2.33
C ASN A 423 3.66 -11.19 -3.18
N MET A 424 2.80 -10.32 -2.63
CA MET A 424 2.33 -9.10 -3.25
C MET A 424 2.08 -8.00 -2.23
N LEU A 425 2.42 -6.75 -2.57
CA LEU A 425 2.05 -5.54 -1.85
C LEU A 425 1.35 -4.58 -2.82
N ARG A 426 0.30 -3.90 -2.34
CA ARG A 426 -0.37 -2.81 -3.08
C ARG A 426 0.08 -1.47 -2.54
N VAL A 427 0.82 -0.70 -3.34
CA VAL A 427 1.19 0.69 -3.04
C VAL A 427 -0.03 1.55 -3.32
N TRP A 428 -0.73 1.91 -2.25
CA TRP A 428 -2.06 2.52 -2.31
C TRP A 428 -2.04 3.98 -2.79
N GLY A 429 -3.03 4.35 -3.61
CA GLY A 429 -3.07 5.58 -4.42
C GLY A 429 -3.38 6.88 -3.67
N GLY A 430 -3.67 6.85 -2.37
CA GLY A 430 -3.73 8.10 -1.59
C GLY A 430 -2.45 8.40 -0.81
N GLY A 431 -1.39 7.62 -1.03
CA GLY A 431 -0.06 7.85 -0.47
C GLY A 431 0.86 8.62 -1.42
N VAL A 432 2.05 8.08 -1.63
CA VAL A 432 3.08 8.59 -2.55
C VAL A 432 3.56 7.46 -3.47
N TYR A 433 4.03 7.81 -4.67
CA TYR A 433 4.91 6.91 -5.42
C TYR A 433 6.11 6.63 -4.53
N ALA A 434 6.31 5.37 -4.16
CA ALA A 434 7.25 5.00 -3.12
C ALA A 434 8.71 5.38 -3.46
N SER A 435 9.55 5.45 -2.44
CA SER A 435 11.01 5.59 -2.66
C SER A 435 11.57 4.40 -3.45
N ASP A 436 12.68 4.62 -4.17
CA ASP A 436 13.33 3.55 -4.96
C ASP A 436 13.64 2.31 -4.10
N LEU A 437 13.99 2.52 -2.83
CA LEU A 437 14.26 1.48 -1.86
C LEU A 437 13.09 0.49 -1.66
N ILE A 438 11.84 0.95 -1.72
CA ILE A 438 10.67 0.04 -1.58
C ILE A 438 10.61 -0.95 -2.74
N TYR A 439 10.87 -0.50 -3.98
CA TYR A 439 10.89 -1.37 -5.15
C TYR A 439 12.13 -2.27 -5.16
N GLU A 440 13.29 -1.75 -4.74
CA GLU A 440 14.51 -2.56 -4.59
C GLU A 440 14.34 -3.69 -3.56
N LEU A 441 13.68 -3.40 -2.43
CA LEU A 441 13.34 -4.40 -1.42
C LEU A 441 12.27 -5.36 -1.96
N ALA A 442 11.30 -4.90 -2.74
CA ALA A 442 10.30 -5.80 -3.35
C ALA A 442 10.97 -6.78 -4.33
N ASP A 443 11.92 -6.30 -5.13
CA ASP A 443 12.73 -7.15 -6.01
C ASP A 443 13.59 -8.15 -5.22
N GLU A 444 14.16 -7.72 -4.08
CA GLU A 444 15.01 -8.54 -3.23
C GLU A 444 14.24 -9.65 -2.51
N TYR A 445 13.09 -9.29 -1.92
CA TYR A 445 12.29 -10.18 -1.08
C TYR A 445 11.25 -10.98 -1.86
N GLY A 446 11.01 -10.65 -3.14
CA GLY A 446 10.10 -11.40 -4.00
C GLY A 446 8.65 -10.93 -3.89
N PHE A 447 8.41 -9.64 -3.70
CA PHE A 447 7.05 -9.11 -3.65
C PHE A 447 6.66 -8.52 -5.00
N LEU A 448 5.56 -9.00 -5.56
CA LEU A 448 4.88 -8.32 -6.66
C LEU A 448 4.35 -6.98 -6.16
N ILE A 449 4.46 -5.93 -6.97
CA ILE A 449 3.93 -4.61 -6.65
C ILE A 449 2.73 -4.32 -7.54
N TRP A 450 1.59 -4.09 -6.90
CA TRP A 450 0.47 -3.36 -7.47
C TRP A 450 0.71 -1.88 -7.16
N GLU A 451 1.11 -1.10 -8.17
CA GLU A 451 1.36 0.33 -8.02
C GLU A 451 0.15 1.12 -8.49
N GLU A 452 -0.45 1.94 -7.62
CA GLU A 452 -1.51 2.86 -8.04
C GLU A 452 -0.95 4.20 -8.50
N ALA A 453 -1.64 4.87 -9.42
CA ALA A 453 -1.46 6.30 -9.57
C ALA A 453 -2.05 7.03 -8.36
N MET A 454 -1.47 8.18 -8.00
CA MET A 454 -1.73 8.83 -6.71
C MET A 454 -3.06 9.61 -6.67
N PHE A 455 -4.17 8.89 -6.86
CA PHE A 455 -5.55 9.35 -6.83
C PHE A 455 -6.36 8.41 -5.93
N ALA A 456 -7.09 8.97 -4.97
CA ALA A 456 -7.99 8.21 -4.11
C ALA A 456 -9.30 8.95 -3.80
N GLY A 457 -10.43 8.25 -3.86
CA GLY A 457 -11.70 8.63 -3.21
C GLY A 457 -12.27 10.03 -3.49
N ALA A 458 -12.02 10.60 -4.68
CA ALA A 458 -12.43 11.97 -5.01
C ALA A 458 -12.63 12.19 -6.51
N ALA A 459 -13.41 13.23 -6.87
CA ALA A 459 -13.45 13.74 -8.23
C ALA A 459 -12.34 14.79 -8.43
N TYR A 460 -11.65 14.76 -9.57
CA TYR A 460 -10.46 15.58 -9.83
C TYR A 460 -10.73 16.67 -10.90
N PRO A 461 -10.07 17.85 -10.81
CA PRO A 461 -10.43 19.05 -11.59
C PRO A 461 -9.86 19.04 -13.02
N THR A 462 -10.32 18.10 -13.84
CA THR A 462 -9.82 17.90 -15.22
C THR A 462 -10.11 19.06 -16.18
N LEU A 463 -11.03 19.96 -15.84
CA LEU A 463 -11.33 21.15 -16.64
C LEU A 463 -10.29 22.27 -16.48
N LEU A 464 -9.35 22.14 -15.54
CA LEU A 464 -8.19 23.04 -15.44
C LEU A 464 -7.19 22.73 -16.57
N PRO A 465 -6.82 23.72 -17.42
CA PRO A 465 -5.98 23.49 -18.60
C PRO A 465 -4.65 22.76 -18.33
N ASP A 466 -4.03 23.04 -17.18
CA ASP A 466 -2.70 22.51 -16.84
C ASP A 466 -2.75 21.20 -16.04
N PHE A 467 -3.94 20.75 -15.59
CA PHE A 467 -4.07 19.59 -14.70
C PHE A 467 -3.69 18.28 -15.41
N LEU A 468 -4.36 17.95 -16.53
CA LEU A 468 -4.06 16.71 -17.26
C LEU A 468 -2.62 16.66 -17.81
N PRO A 469 -2.05 17.75 -18.39
CA PRO A 469 -0.64 17.77 -18.77
C PRO A 469 0.31 17.53 -17.59
N SER A 470 0.02 18.10 -16.41
CA SER A 470 0.84 17.86 -15.20
C SER A 470 0.75 16.40 -14.75
N VAL A 471 -0.45 15.80 -14.78
CA VAL A 471 -0.65 14.37 -14.46
C VAL A 471 0.05 13.47 -15.48
N GLN A 472 -0.02 13.79 -16.77
CA GLN A 472 0.66 13.03 -17.81
C GLN A 472 2.17 12.96 -17.56
N GLU A 473 2.79 14.08 -17.20
CA GLU A 473 4.22 14.15 -16.89
C GLU A 473 4.57 13.43 -15.58
N GLU A 474 3.70 13.52 -14.57
CA GLU A 474 3.81 12.75 -13.32
C GLU A 474 3.84 11.23 -13.57
N ILE A 475 2.87 10.71 -14.34
CA ILE A 475 2.83 9.28 -14.72
C ILE A 475 4.08 8.94 -15.54
N ARG A 476 4.48 9.80 -16.48
CA ARG A 476 5.65 9.57 -17.31
C ARG A 476 6.92 9.39 -16.48
N GLN A 477 7.23 10.35 -15.61
CA GLN A 477 8.46 10.31 -14.81
C GLN A 477 8.48 9.12 -13.86
N ASN A 478 7.36 8.83 -13.18
CA ASN A 478 7.33 7.74 -12.20
C ASN A 478 7.42 6.36 -12.87
N LEU A 479 6.72 6.12 -13.99
CA LEU A 479 6.82 4.84 -14.69
C LEU A 479 8.18 4.61 -15.34
N ILE A 480 8.86 5.66 -15.83
CA ILE A 480 10.23 5.55 -16.32
C ILE A 480 11.20 5.22 -15.18
N ARG A 481 10.97 5.77 -13.99
CA ARG A 481 11.77 5.48 -12.80
C ARG A 481 11.62 4.01 -12.39
N ILE A 482 10.40 3.48 -12.32
CA ILE A 482 10.14 2.16 -11.72
C ILE A 482 9.98 1.02 -12.73
N GLY A 483 9.85 1.30 -14.03
CA GLY A 483 9.51 0.32 -15.07
C GLY A 483 10.54 -0.79 -15.31
N HIS A 484 11.70 -0.71 -14.68
CA HIS A 484 12.77 -1.72 -14.78
C HIS A 484 12.72 -2.78 -13.67
N HIS A 485 11.94 -2.53 -12.61
CA HIS A 485 11.84 -3.43 -11.47
C HIS A 485 11.05 -4.71 -11.84
N PRO A 486 11.62 -5.92 -11.64
CA PRO A 486 10.88 -7.17 -11.82
C PRO A 486 9.71 -7.32 -10.84
N SER A 487 9.68 -6.61 -9.72
CA SER A 487 8.54 -6.60 -8.80
C SER A 487 7.29 -5.95 -9.37
N LEU A 488 7.41 -4.88 -10.18
CA LEU A 488 6.26 -4.13 -10.73
C LEU A 488 5.36 -5.04 -11.57
N ALA A 489 4.18 -5.38 -11.07
CA ALA A 489 3.29 -6.39 -11.62
C ALA A 489 2.06 -5.81 -12.33
N ILE A 490 1.46 -4.76 -11.78
CA ILE A 490 0.25 -4.12 -12.30
C ILE A 490 0.24 -2.64 -11.94
N LEU A 491 -0.36 -1.83 -12.81
CA LEU A 491 -0.64 -0.42 -12.56
C LEU A 491 -2.15 -0.22 -12.36
N GLY A 492 -2.53 0.36 -11.22
CA GLY A 492 -3.88 0.81 -10.94
C GLY A 492 -4.05 2.29 -11.25
N GLY A 493 -5.15 2.68 -11.90
CA GLY A 493 -5.40 4.07 -12.25
C GLY A 493 -5.76 4.97 -11.06
N ASN A 494 -6.37 4.41 -10.02
CA ASN A 494 -6.73 5.08 -8.77
C ASN A 494 -7.27 4.09 -7.73
N ASN A 495 -7.39 4.55 -6.48
CA ASN A 495 -8.15 3.90 -5.43
C ASN A 495 -9.59 4.43 -5.36
N GLU A 496 -10.57 3.56 -5.54
CA GLU A 496 -12.00 3.72 -5.29
C GLU A 496 -12.66 4.94 -5.98
N VAL A 497 -12.00 5.62 -6.92
CA VAL A 497 -12.62 6.77 -7.58
C VAL A 497 -13.80 6.30 -8.44
N GLU A 498 -13.71 5.11 -9.06
CA GLU A 498 -14.83 4.51 -9.77
C GLU A 498 -16.06 4.29 -8.87
N ALA A 499 -15.85 3.59 -7.74
CA ALA A 499 -16.92 3.33 -6.76
C ALA A 499 -17.47 4.62 -6.14
N PHE A 500 -16.58 5.57 -5.84
CA PHE A 500 -16.91 6.88 -5.27
C PHE A 500 -17.88 7.67 -6.16
N TYR A 501 -17.80 7.55 -7.48
CA TYR A 501 -18.73 8.23 -8.38
C TYR A 501 -20.18 7.76 -8.19
N GLY A 502 -20.38 6.47 -7.91
CA GLY A 502 -21.66 5.92 -7.50
C GLY A 502 -22.09 6.43 -6.12
N TRP A 503 -21.24 6.27 -5.11
CA TRP A 503 -21.55 6.65 -3.72
C TRP A 503 -21.87 8.14 -3.54
N SER A 504 -21.19 9.01 -4.29
CA SER A 504 -21.40 10.46 -4.26
C SER A 504 -22.57 10.93 -5.14
N GLY A 505 -23.21 10.02 -5.88
CA GLY A 505 -24.32 10.33 -6.77
C GLY A 505 -23.92 11.23 -7.95
N ILE A 506 -22.65 11.22 -8.37
CA ILE A 506 -22.19 12.01 -9.52
C ILE A 506 -22.12 11.22 -10.82
N SER A 507 -22.20 9.89 -10.76
CA SER A 507 -22.24 9.00 -11.94
C SER A 507 -23.42 9.27 -12.90
N GLN A 508 -24.46 9.96 -12.44
CA GLN A 508 -25.61 10.38 -13.27
C GLN A 508 -25.33 11.60 -14.16
N TYR A 509 -24.22 12.31 -13.95
CA TYR A 509 -23.88 13.53 -14.70
C TYR A 509 -22.79 13.25 -15.72
N LYS A 510 -23.11 13.45 -17.01
CA LYS A 510 -22.19 13.18 -18.12
C LYS A 510 -20.84 13.91 -17.98
N SER A 511 -20.83 15.15 -17.51
CA SER A 511 -19.60 15.94 -17.34
C SER A 511 -18.61 15.33 -16.36
N TYR A 512 -19.09 14.72 -15.27
CA TYR A 512 -18.24 14.01 -14.33
C TYR A 512 -17.72 12.72 -14.96
N ILE A 513 -18.59 11.95 -15.65
CA ILE A 513 -18.18 10.72 -16.37
C ILE A 513 -17.09 11.05 -17.41
N ASP A 514 -17.29 12.09 -18.21
CA ASP A 514 -16.32 12.54 -19.21
C ASP A 514 -14.99 12.97 -18.55
N SER A 515 -15.06 13.57 -17.37
CA SER A 515 -13.89 13.97 -16.59
C SER A 515 -13.12 12.74 -16.08
N TYR A 516 -13.82 11.75 -15.54
CA TYR A 516 -13.24 10.47 -15.13
C TYR A 516 -12.55 9.77 -16.30
N ALA A 517 -13.24 9.70 -17.44
CA ALA A 517 -12.75 9.12 -18.68
C ALA A 517 -11.48 9.84 -19.20
N SER A 518 -11.48 11.17 -19.17
CA SER A 518 -10.33 11.99 -19.60
C SER A 518 -9.11 11.79 -18.71
N LEU A 519 -9.31 11.66 -17.39
CA LEU A 519 -8.22 11.44 -16.45
C LEU A 519 -7.70 10.00 -16.51
N PHE A 520 -8.55 9.01 -16.25
CA PHE A 520 -8.06 7.64 -16.02
C PHE A 520 -7.84 6.88 -17.32
N PHE A 521 -8.67 7.06 -18.35
CA PHE A 521 -8.49 6.37 -19.63
C PHE A 521 -7.57 7.14 -20.58
N ASP A 522 -7.87 8.41 -20.86
CA ASP A 522 -7.15 9.18 -21.88
C ASP A 522 -5.79 9.68 -21.41
N THR A 523 -5.59 9.82 -20.08
CA THR A 523 -4.33 10.29 -19.50
C THR A 523 -3.57 9.17 -18.81
N VAL A 524 -4.06 8.61 -17.70
CA VAL A 524 -3.31 7.62 -16.89
C VAL A 524 -3.08 6.32 -17.66
N VAL A 525 -4.14 5.62 -18.09
CA VAL A 525 -4.05 4.33 -18.80
C VAL A 525 -3.33 4.50 -20.14
N ALA A 526 -3.73 5.49 -20.96
CA ALA A 526 -3.12 5.71 -22.26
C ALA A 526 -1.64 6.11 -22.20
N THR A 527 -1.22 6.84 -21.16
CA THR A 527 0.20 7.14 -20.94
C THR A 527 0.95 5.90 -20.46
N SER A 528 0.39 5.16 -19.51
CA SER A 528 1.01 3.94 -18.97
C SER A 528 1.25 2.89 -20.05
N LYS A 529 0.25 2.60 -20.89
CA LYS A 529 0.35 1.63 -21.99
C LYS A 529 1.38 2.01 -23.06
N LYS A 530 1.80 3.28 -23.13
CA LYS A 530 2.90 3.71 -24.02
C LYS A 530 4.27 3.53 -23.38
N LEU A 531 4.36 3.42 -22.05
CA LEU A 531 5.63 3.46 -21.33
C LEU A 531 6.12 2.07 -20.88
N ILE A 532 5.18 1.18 -20.56
CA ILE A 532 5.45 -0.15 -20.00
C ILE A 532 4.53 -1.21 -20.59
N TRP A 533 4.93 -2.48 -20.52
CA TRP A 533 4.15 -3.63 -21.00
C TRP A 533 3.47 -4.40 -19.86
N ARG A 534 3.25 -3.72 -18.72
CA ARG A 534 2.52 -4.30 -17.58
C ARG A 534 1.02 -4.16 -17.77
N PRO A 535 0.22 -5.07 -17.18
CA PRO A 535 -1.21 -4.87 -17.00
C PRO A 535 -1.53 -3.51 -16.38
N VAL A 536 -2.59 -2.87 -16.88
CA VAL A 536 -3.10 -1.59 -16.37
C VAL A 536 -4.61 -1.70 -16.20
N VAL A 537 -5.11 -1.45 -15.00
CA VAL A 537 -6.54 -1.36 -14.66
C VAL A 537 -6.92 0.08 -14.35
N PRO A 538 -8.14 0.54 -14.70
CA PRO A 538 -8.52 1.94 -14.55
C PRO A 538 -8.76 2.37 -13.09
N SER A 539 -9.13 1.43 -12.20
CA SER A 539 -9.47 1.65 -10.79
C SER A 539 -9.28 0.36 -9.98
N SER A 540 -9.39 0.46 -8.66
CA SER A 540 -9.51 -0.63 -7.68
C SER A 540 -10.48 -0.18 -6.58
N PRO A 541 -11.64 -0.82 -6.37
CA PRO A 541 -12.12 -1.99 -7.09
C PRO A 541 -12.60 -1.61 -8.49
N SER A 542 -12.59 -2.58 -9.40
CA SER A 542 -13.02 -2.46 -10.79
C SER A 542 -13.31 -3.85 -11.38
N ASN A 543 -14.23 -3.94 -12.35
CA ASN A 543 -14.48 -5.21 -13.05
C ASN A 543 -13.46 -5.47 -14.17
N GLY A 544 -12.56 -4.52 -14.43
CA GLY A 544 -11.40 -4.62 -15.32
C GLY A 544 -11.73 -4.59 -16.82
N ASN A 545 -13.01 -4.44 -17.19
CA ASN A 545 -13.49 -4.48 -18.57
C ASN A 545 -14.08 -3.16 -19.08
N GLU A 546 -14.08 -2.16 -18.20
CA GLU A 546 -14.57 -0.82 -18.45
C GLU A 546 -13.80 -0.22 -19.63
N THR A 547 -14.51 0.59 -20.41
CA THR A 547 -13.93 1.20 -21.60
C THR A 547 -14.03 2.70 -21.51
N ARG A 548 -13.29 3.41 -22.35
CA ARG A 548 -13.38 4.87 -22.43
C ARG A 548 -14.81 5.40 -22.66
N ASN A 549 -15.69 4.62 -23.30
CA ASN A 549 -17.08 5.02 -23.58
C ASN A 549 -18.07 4.58 -22.49
N ASP A 550 -17.68 3.61 -21.67
CA ASP A 550 -18.43 3.12 -20.51
C ASP A 550 -17.45 2.92 -19.35
N PRO A 551 -16.98 4.02 -18.74
CA PRO A 551 -15.78 4.01 -17.91
C PRO A 551 -16.05 3.70 -16.44
N ILE A 552 -17.32 3.56 -16.04
CA ILE A 552 -17.73 3.32 -14.66
C ILE A 552 -18.71 2.16 -14.66
N ALA A 553 -18.35 1.05 -14.03
CA ALA A 553 -19.22 -0.09 -13.88
C ALA A 553 -20.46 0.24 -13.05
N VAL A 554 -21.56 -0.48 -13.32
CA VAL A 554 -22.80 -0.39 -12.53
C VAL A 554 -22.55 -0.81 -11.08
N ASN A 555 -21.77 -1.88 -10.90
CA ASN A 555 -21.26 -2.31 -9.61
C ASN A 555 -19.75 -2.58 -9.74
N PRO A 556 -18.89 -1.63 -9.34
CA PRO A 556 -17.44 -1.83 -9.34
C PRO A 556 -16.97 -2.85 -8.29
N ASN A 557 -17.82 -3.21 -7.31
CA ASN A 557 -17.57 -4.25 -6.31
C ASN A 557 -18.39 -5.51 -6.65
N ASP A 558 -18.33 -5.99 -7.89
CA ASP A 558 -18.99 -7.24 -8.26
C ASP A 558 -18.21 -8.44 -7.68
N GLU A 559 -18.87 -9.34 -6.97
CA GLU A 559 -18.23 -10.57 -6.47
C GLU A 559 -17.76 -11.48 -7.62
N HIS A 560 -18.40 -11.35 -8.78
CA HIS A 560 -18.22 -12.24 -9.92
C HIS A 560 -17.17 -11.76 -10.93
N ALA A 561 -16.63 -10.53 -10.82
CA ALA A 561 -15.66 -9.99 -11.76
C ALA A 561 -14.62 -9.12 -11.06
N GLY A 562 -13.41 -9.03 -11.63
CA GLY A 562 -12.43 -8.06 -11.20
C GLY A 562 -11.93 -8.23 -9.76
N ASP A 563 -11.64 -7.10 -9.12
CA ASP A 563 -11.26 -7.02 -7.71
C ASP A 563 -12.33 -6.32 -6.86
N MET A 564 -12.38 -6.66 -5.57
CA MET A 564 -13.36 -6.15 -4.61
C MET A 564 -12.69 -5.55 -3.37
N HIS A 565 -13.33 -4.54 -2.79
CA HIS A 565 -13.07 -4.01 -1.45
C HIS A 565 -14.22 -4.37 -0.50
N PHE A 566 -13.91 -4.92 0.68
CA PHE A 566 -14.93 -5.35 1.65
C PHE A 566 -14.65 -4.89 3.09
N TYR A 567 -15.60 -4.15 3.66
CA TYR A 567 -15.58 -3.72 5.06
C TYR A 567 -16.98 -3.86 5.69
N ASP A 568 -17.07 -4.54 6.84
CA ASP A 568 -18.32 -4.68 7.59
C ASP A 568 -18.07 -4.57 9.10
N TYR A 569 -18.64 -3.52 9.70
CA TYR A 569 -18.65 -3.24 11.13
C TYR A 569 -20.07 -3.22 11.71
N PHE A 570 -21.08 -3.56 10.92
CA PHE A 570 -22.48 -3.43 11.29
C PHE A 570 -23.09 -4.77 11.69
N HIS A 571 -22.53 -5.88 11.20
CA HIS A 571 -23.05 -7.20 11.55
C HIS A 571 -22.79 -7.53 13.03
N PRO A 572 -23.81 -7.97 13.79
CA PRO A 572 -23.67 -8.25 15.23
C PRO A 572 -22.73 -9.42 15.54
N ASN A 573 -22.50 -10.29 14.55
CA ASN A 573 -21.53 -11.39 14.64
C ASN A 573 -20.57 -11.31 13.45
N ILE A 574 -19.42 -10.65 13.62
CA ILE A 574 -18.38 -10.53 12.59
C ILE A 574 -17.68 -11.87 12.27
N PHE A 575 -17.97 -12.93 13.02
CA PHE A 575 -17.46 -14.28 12.77
C PHE A 575 -18.46 -15.17 12.02
N ASP A 576 -19.59 -14.63 11.58
CA ASP A 576 -20.53 -15.35 10.72
C ASP A 576 -19.98 -15.43 9.30
N LEU A 577 -19.55 -16.63 8.88
CA LEU A 577 -18.99 -16.86 7.55
C LEU A 577 -19.91 -16.48 6.38
N ARG A 578 -21.22 -16.38 6.61
CA ARG A 578 -22.21 -16.04 5.58
C ARG A 578 -22.20 -14.56 5.22
N THR A 579 -21.58 -13.71 6.05
CA THR A 579 -21.46 -12.27 5.79
C THR A 579 -20.25 -11.94 4.93
N LEU A 580 -19.30 -12.87 4.80
CA LEU A 580 -18.11 -12.68 3.98
C LEU A 580 -18.44 -12.94 2.50
N PRO A 581 -17.99 -12.05 1.59
CA PRO A 581 -18.23 -12.18 0.16
C PRO A 581 -17.42 -13.33 -0.44
N LYS A 582 -17.78 -13.71 -1.67
CA LYS A 582 -17.01 -14.65 -2.49
C LYS A 582 -16.42 -13.90 -3.70
N PRO A 583 -15.33 -13.14 -3.53
CA PRO A 583 -14.76 -12.36 -4.63
C PRO A 583 -13.80 -13.19 -5.50
N ARG A 584 -13.61 -12.78 -6.75
CA ARG A 584 -12.54 -13.29 -7.63
C ARG A 584 -11.15 -12.91 -7.09
N PHE A 585 -11.02 -11.68 -6.61
CA PHE A 585 -9.84 -11.14 -5.94
C PHE A 585 -10.26 -10.10 -4.90
N LEU A 586 -9.68 -10.15 -3.69
CA LEU A 586 -10.02 -9.22 -2.61
C LEU A 586 -8.85 -8.26 -2.38
N SER A 587 -8.84 -7.12 -3.06
CA SER A 587 -7.74 -6.13 -3.04
C SER A 587 -7.74 -5.26 -1.78
N GLU A 588 -8.88 -5.15 -1.09
CA GLU A 588 -8.96 -4.59 0.25
C GLU A 588 -9.99 -5.29 1.13
N PHE A 589 -9.63 -5.51 2.39
CA PHE A 589 -10.52 -5.90 3.47
C PHE A 589 -9.79 -5.77 4.80
N GLY A 590 -10.47 -5.42 5.88
CA GLY A 590 -9.78 -5.32 7.16
C GLY A 590 -10.66 -4.99 8.35
N PHE A 591 -10.04 -5.12 9.53
CA PHE A 591 -10.62 -4.80 10.82
C PHE A 591 -9.63 -3.97 11.66
N GLN A 592 -10.09 -2.93 12.37
CA GLN A 592 -9.24 -2.07 13.19
C GLN A 592 -8.73 -2.74 14.47
N SER A 593 -7.59 -2.28 14.99
CA SER A 593 -7.13 -2.54 16.36
C SER A 593 -6.25 -1.40 16.87
N TRP A 594 -6.21 -1.23 18.18
CA TRP A 594 -5.30 -0.25 18.82
C TRP A 594 -3.85 -0.73 18.77
N SER A 595 -2.93 0.21 18.58
CA SER A 595 -1.50 -0.01 18.82
C SER A 595 -1.23 -0.29 20.30
N SER A 596 -0.12 -0.94 20.58
CA SER A 596 0.26 -1.31 21.94
C SER A 596 0.40 -0.09 22.86
N LEU A 597 0.05 -0.26 24.14
CA LEU A 597 0.16 0.82 25.14
C LEU A 597 1.57 1.43 25.22
N GLY A 598 2.62 0.62 25.00
CA GLY A 598 4.00 1.10 24.97
C GLY A 598 4.26 2.11 23.84
N GLU A 599 3.67 1.90 22.67
CA GLU A 599 3.74 2.85 21.55
C GLU A 599 2.89 4.09 21.82
N LEU A 600 1.68 3.93 22.36
CA LEU A 600 0.81 5.06 22.69
C LEU A 600 1.44 5.99 23.74
N LYS A 601 2.17 5.44 24.71
CA LYS A 601 2.92 6.22 25.72
C LYS A 601 4.09 7.03 25.15
N ALA A 602 4.50 6.78 23.91
CA ALA A 602 5.47 7.64 23.22
C ALA A 602 4.86 8.99 22.78
N VAL A 603 3.52 9.05 22.66
CA VAL A 603 2.80 10.21 22.12
C VAL A 603 1.70 10.76 23.04
N ALA A 604 1.48 10.15 24.19
CA ALA A 604 0.49 10.60 25.18
C ALA A 604 0.93 10.23 26.60
N ASP A 605 0.64 11.10 27.57
CA ASP A 605 0.81 10.79 28.99
C ASP A 605 -0.39 10.01 29.56
N ASP A 606 -0.24 9.48 30.78
CA ASP A 606 -1.30 8.70 31.44
C ASP A 606 -2.58 9.52 31.68
N GLY A 607 -2.49 10.85 31.80
CA GLY A 607 -3.66 11.72 31.94
C GLY A 607 -4.45 11.87 30.64
N MET A 608 -3.75 11.93 29.50
CA MET A 608 -4.36 11.96 28.17
C MET A 608 -5.02 10.64 27.80
N LEU A 609 -4.34 9.51 28.06
CA LEU A 609 -4.85 8.18 27.76
C LEU A 609 -6.08 7.80 28.60
N GLN A 610 -6.31 8.49 29.72
CA GLN A 610 -7.39 8.22 30.68
C GLN A 610 -7.35 6.77 31.19
N ASP A 611 -8.50 6.23 31.58
CA ASP A 611 -8.63 4.85 32.08
C ASP A 611 -9.02 3.84 30.99
N THR A 612 -9.35 4.31 29.77
CA THR A 612 -9.81 3.47 28.65
C THR A 612 -9.42 4.06 27.28
N LEU A 613 -9.04 3.19 26.34
CA LEU A 613 -8.83 3.48 24.93
C LEU A 613 -10.13 3.46 24.12
N PHE A 614 -11.21 2.85 24.64
CA PHE A 614 -12.49 2.73 23.94
C PHE A 614 -13.46 3.89 24.22
N SER A 615 -12.93 5.07 24.57
CA SER A 615 -13.75 6.27 24.72
C SER A 615 -14.20 6.81 23.36
N ASP A 616 -15.50 7.10 23.23
CA ASP A 616 -16.09 7.86 22.12
C ASP A 616 -16.45 9.31 22.53
N ASP A 617 -16.08 9.76 23.72
CA ASP A 617 -16.20 11.18 24.06
C ASP A 617 -15.15 11.97 23.26
N PHE A 618 -15.63 12.82 22.35
CA PHE A 618 -14.85 13.64 21.43
C PHE A 618 -13.82 14.56 22.10
N LYS A 619 -13.91 14.78 23.42
CA LYS A 619 -12.93 15.56 24.19
C LYS A 619 -11.71 14.75 24.61
N THR A 620 -11.78 13.43 24.53
CA THR A 620 -10.75 12.51 25.03
C THR A 620 -9.70 12.25 23.96
N TRP A 621 -8.47 11.96 24.39
CA TRP A 621 -7.39 11.68 23.45
C TRP A 621 -7.62 10.41 22.61
N PRO A 622 -8.17 9.30 23.16
CA PRO A 622 -8.48 8.13 22.35
C PRO A 622 -9.50 8.40 21.23
N SER A 623 -10.55 9.19 21.50
CA SER A 623 -11.52 9.62 20.47
C SER A 623 -10.89 10.61 19.46
N HIS A 624 -9.98 11.48 19.92
CA HIS A 624 -9.21 12.35 19.04
C HIS A 624 -8.34 11.55 18.06
N ARG A 625 -7.70 10.47 18.52
CA ARG A 625 -6.87 9.58 17.67
C ARG A 625 -7.66 8.67 16.75
N GLN A 626 -8.87 8.28 17.16
CA GLN A 626 -9.74 7.48 16.32
C GLN A 626 -10.28 8.30 15.14
N HIS A 627 -9.97 7.87 13.92
CA HIS A 627 -10.33 8.56 12.69
C HIS A 627 -11.45 7.83 11.92
N LEU A 628 -11.80 6.61 12.32
CA LEU A 628 -13.04 5.96 11.89
C LEU A 628 -14.20 6.43 12.78
N VAL A 629 -15.27 6.89 12.15
CA VAL A 629 -16.50 7.30 12.86
C VAL A 629 -17.04 6.11 13.66
N SER A 630 -17.24 6.30 14.97
CA SER A 630 -17.67 5.25 15.91
C SER A 630 -16.71 4.05 16.04
N GLY A 631 -15.46 4.19 15.60
CA GLY A 631 -14.49 3.09 15.59
C GLY A 631 -14.29 2.45 16.98
N ASN A 632 -14.21 3.26 18.04
CA ASN A 632 -13.99 2.74 19.40
C ASN A 632 -15.22 1.99 19.93
N ALA A 633 -16.44 2.45 19.63
CA ALA A 633 -17.67 1.70 19.94
C ALA A 633 -17.67 0.31 19.30
N TYR A 634 -17.26 0.21 18.03
CA TYR A 634 -17.17 -1.09 17.36
C TYR A 634 -16.15 -2.00 18.04
N LEU A 635 -14.93 -1.50 18.29
CA LEU A 635 -13.89 -2.28 18.95
C LEU A 635 -14.33 -2.78 20.32
N LYS A 636 -14.97 -1.92 21.12
CA LYS A 636 -15.54 -2.28 22.41
C LYS A 636 -16.57 -3.39 22.27
N ALA A 637 -17.56 -3.22 21.39
CA ALA A 637 -18.63 -4.19 21.20
C ALA A 637 -18.10 -5.57 20.80
N TYR A 638 -17.09 -5.63 19.92
CA TYR A 638 -16.54 -6.91 19.47
C TYR A 638 -15.58 -7.56 20.46
N VAL A 639 -14.84 -6.76 21.24
CA VAL A 639 -14.08 -7.27 22.39
C VAL A 639 -15.03 -7.86 23.43
N GLU A 640 -16.11 -7.15 23.78
CA GLU A 640 -17.13 -7.64 24.71
C GLU A 640 -17.86 -8.87 24.17
N PHE A 641 -18.14 -8.93 22.87
CA PHE A 641 -18.73 -10.10 22.21
C PHE A 641 -17.82 -11.34 22.33
N MET A 642 -16.52 -11.18 22.12
CA MET A 642 -15.58 -12.32 22.12
C MET A 642 -15.18 -12.76 23.54
N PHE A 643 -15.01 -11.82 24.46
CA PHE A 643 -14.40 -12.08 25.77
C PHE A 643 -15.35 -11.88 26.96
N GLY A 644 -16.56 -11.37 26.72
CA GLY A 644 -17.54 -11.05 27.77
C GLY A 644 -17.31 -9.70 28.45
N THR A 645 -18.27 -9.30 29.29
CA THR A 645 -18.28 -8.04 30.04
C THR A 645 -18.02 -8.23 31.54
N GLU A 646 -17.71 -9.45 31.99
CA GLU A 646 -17.55 -9.75 33.41
C GLU A 646 -16.28 -9.09 33.97
N ASN A 647 -16.46 -7.88 34.46
CA ASN A 647 -15.62 -7.23 35.47
C ASN A 647 -15.73 -8.02 36.77
N GLY A 648 -15.15 -9.23 36.80
CA GLY A 648 -14.94 -9.92 38.06
C GLY A 648 -14.08 -9.04 38.96
N GLU A 649 -14.46 -8.92 40.24
CA GLU A 649 -13.75 -8.23 41.33
C GLU A 649 -12.33 -8.80 41.59
N SER A 650 -11.76 -9.55 40.64
CA SER A 650 -10.51 -10.31 40.70
C SER A 650 -9.58 -10.05 39.51
N ALA A 651 -9.86 -9.08 38.64
CA ALA A 651 -8.83 -8.56 37.74
C ALA A 651 -7.73 -7.96 38.64
N GLY A 652 -6.53 -8.54 38.63
CA GLY A 652 -5.39 -8.04 39.40
C GLY A 652 -4.97 -6.62 38.96
N PRO A 653 -3.71 -6.20 39.19
CA PRO A 653 -3.24 -4.85 38.80
C PRO A 653 -3.02 -4.76 37.27
N ILE A 654 -4.01 -5.09 36.46
CA ILE A 654 -3.95 -5.04 34.99
C ILE A 654 -4.36 -3.64 34.55
N ASP A 655 -3.48 -2.97 33.80
CA ASP A 655 -3.80 -1.71 33.15
C ASP A 655 -4.86 -1.96 32.06
N MET A 656 -6.06 -1.41 32.25
CA MET A 656 -7.20 -1.61 31.34
C MET A 656 -6.86 -1.25 29.90
N ARG A 657 -6.07 -0.19 29.68
CA ARG A 657 -5.68 0.26 28.34
C ARG A 657 -4.77 -0.75 27.64
N ALA A 658 -3.89 -1.41 28.41
CA ALA A 658 -3.06 -2.48 27.87
C ALA A 658 -3.92 -3.70 27.48
N ALA A 659 -4.94 -4.02 28.29
CA ALA A 659 -5.87 -5.09 28.00
C ALA A 659 -6.71 -4.78 26.75
N GLU A 660 -7.30 -3.59 26.64
CA GLU A 660 -8.08 -3.16 25.48
C GLU A 660 -7.26 -3.18 24.18
N ALA A 661 -6.04 -2.64 24.21
CA ALA A 661 -5.13 -2.71 23.08
C ALA A 661 -4.87 -4.17 22.66
N TYR A 662 -4.50 -5.04 23.61
CA TYR A 662 -4.22 -6.44 23.34
C TYR A 662 -5.44 -7.22 22.83
N LEU A 663 -6.60 -7.07 23.47
CA LEU A 663 -7.83 -7.77 23.10
C LEU A 663 -8.33 -7.30 21.73
N SER A 664 -8.27 -6.01 21.41
CA SER A 664 -8.62 -5.52 20.07
C SER A 664 -7.70 -6.11 18.97
N GLN A 665 -6.41 -6.30 19.26
CA GLN A 665 -5.49 -6.96 18.32
C GLN A 665 -5.82 -8.46 18.13
N ILE A 666 -6.32 -9.15 19.16
CA ILE A 666 -6.80 -10.53 19.00
C ILE A 666 -8.05 -10.56 18.12
N VAL A 667 -9.04 -9.69 18.37
CA VAL A 667 -10.26 -9.61 17.55
C VAL A 667 -9.89 -9.39 16.08
N GLN A 668 -9.01 -8.42 15.80
CA GLN A 668 -8.49 -8.16 14.45
C GLN A 668 -7.83 -9.41 13.85
N GLY A 669 -6.90 -10.05 14.57
CA GLY A 669 -6.18 -11.23 14.08
C GLY A 669 -7.11 -12.40 13.78
N MET A 670 -8.11 -12.64 14.63
CA MET A 670 -9.10 -13.70 14.43
C MET A 670 -10.03 -13.41 13.26
N TRP A 671 -10.44 -12.16 13.07
CA TRP A 671 -11.28 -11.77 11.94
C TRP A 671 -10.53 -11.88 10.61
N LEU A 672 -9.29 -11.38 10.55
CA LEU A 672 -8.44 -11.53 9.37
C LEU A 672 -8.19 -13.00 9.05
N LYS A 673 -7.91 -13.83 10.07
CA LYS A 673 -7.79 -15.29 9.90
C LYS A 673 -9.04 -15.87 9.23
N LEU A 674 -10.23 -15.53 9.73
CA LEU A 674 -11.49 -16.01 9.18
C LEU A 674 -11.68 -15.60 7.72
N ALA A 675 -11.46 -14.33 7.39
CA ALA A 675 -11.61 -13.79 6.04
C ALA A 675 -10.59 -14.41 5.06
N VAL A 676 -9.32 -14.51 5.46
CA VAL A 676 -8.26 -15.11 4.65
C VAL A 676 -8.54 -16.58 4.38
N GLU A 677 -8.86 -17.35 5.42
CA GLU A 677 -9.18 -18.76 5.29
C GLU A 677 -10.45 -18.98 4.47
N HIS A 678 -11.40 -18.04 4.51
CA HIS A 678 -12.58 -18.05 3.66
C HIS A 678 -12.23 -17.90 2.18
N CYS A 679 -11.41 -16.92 1.81
CA CYS A 679 -11.02 -16.73 0.41
C CYS A 679 -10.13 -17.89 -0.08
N ARG A 680 -9.19 -18.37 0.76
CA ARG A 680 -8.28 -19.48 0.42
C ARG A 680 -9.02 -20.76 0.03
N ARG A 681 -10.09 -21.13 0.75
CA ARG A 681 -10.86 -22.35 0.45
C ARG A 681 -11.67 -22.24 -0.85
N LEU A 682 -11.85 -21.03 -1.40
CA LEU A 682 -12.54 -20.79 -2.66
C LEU A 682 -11.61 -20.95 -3.88
N ARG A 683 -10.31 -21.20 -3.70
CA ARG A 683 -9.39 -21.47 -4.82
C ARG A 683 -9.91 -22.65 -5.67
N PRO A 684 -9.91 -22.58 -7.02
CA PRO A 684 -9.35 -21.52 -7.88
C PRO A 684 -10.29 -20.38 -8.26
N TYR A 685 -11.49 -20.30 -7.68
CA TYR A 685 -12.43 -19.21 -7.98
C TYR A 685 -11.92 -17.87 -7.44
N ASN A 686 -11.53 -17.82 -6.16
CA ASN A 686 -10.73 -16.74 -5.60
C ASN A 686 -9.24 -17.03 -5.84
N MET A 687 -8.48 -16.01 -6.28
CA MET A 687 -7.05 -16.17 -6.58
C MET A 687 -6.15 -15.13 -5.92
N GLY A 688 -6.67 -14.32 -5.02
CA GLY A 688 -5.83 -13.43 -4.24
C GLY A 688 -6.56 -12.60 -3.21
N LEU A 689 -5.79 -12.18 -2.22
CA LEU A 689 -6.26 -11.31 -1.15
C LEU A 689 -5.14 -10.43 -0.57
N LEU A 690 -5.41 -9.13 -0.50
CA LEU A 690 -4.53 -8.11 0.06
C LEU A 690 -5.29 -7.39 1.19
N TYR A 691 -4.98 -7.67 2.45
CA TYR A 691 -5.71 -7.03 3.54
C TYR A 691 -5.33 -5.54 3.65
N TRP A 692 -6.29 -4.73 4.10
CA TRP A 692 -6.07 -3.38 4.55
C TRP A 692 -5.78 -3.42 6.06
N GLN A 693 -4.63 -2.95 6.57
CA GLN A 693 -3.44 -2.43 5.85
C GLN A 693 -2.14 -2.95 6.48
N ALA A 694 -1.02 -2.83 5.78
CA ALA A 694 0.25 -3.44 6.17
C ALA A 694 0.93 -2.75 7.37
N ASN A 695 0.92 -1.41 7.40
CA ASN A 695 1.71 -0.58 8.31
C ASN A 695 0.95 0.69 8.74
N ASP A 696 1.45 1.35 9.78
CA ASP A 696 0.97 2.66 10.25
C ASP A 696 1.86 3.83 9.83
N ILE A 697 1.22 4.98 9.61
CA ILE A 697 1.88 6.27 9.36
C ILE A 697 2.28 7.00 10.65
N TRP A 698 1.60 6.72 11.77
CA TRP A 698 1.78 7.36 13.08
C TRP A 698 1.21 6.45 14.19
N PRO A 699 1.59 6.66 15.48
CA PRO A 699 1.02 5.91 16.60
C PRO A 699 -0.50 6.14 16.75
N THR A 700 -1.31 5.09 16.52
CA THR A 700 -2.77 5.23 16.41
C THR A 700 -3.56 3.91 16.60
N VAL A 701 -4.88 4.00 16.41
CA VAL A 701 -5.79 2.90 16.07
C VAL A 701 -6.00 2.87 14.55
N SER A 702 -5.84 1.69 13.96
CA SER A 702 -5.96 1.51 12.50
C SER A 702 -6.14 0.04 12.15
N TRP A 703 -6.26 -0.24 10.86
CA TRP A 703 -6.26 -1.58 10.30
C TRP A 703 -4.87 -2.20 10.15
N SER A 704 -3.80 -1.50 10.57
CA SER A 704 -2.45 -1.99 10.43
C SER A 704 -2.25 -3.31 11.16
N THR A 705 -1.35 -4.17 10.64
CA THR A 705 -0.84 -5.32 11.39
C THR A 705 0.61 -5.11 11.86
N ILE A 706 1.27 -4.04 11.42
CA ILE A 706 2.53 -3.52 11.97
C ILE A 706 2.29 -2.11 12.51
N GLU A 707 2.60 -1.90 13.78
CA GLU A 707 2.52 -0.61 14.47
C GLU A 707 3.53 0.41 13.88
N TYR A 708 3.39 1.70 14.19
CA TYR A 708 4.27 2.73 13.61
C TYR A 708 5.74 2.49 13.95
N SER A 709 6.05 2.04 15.17
CA SER A 709 7.41 1.68 15.60
C SER A 709 8.06 0.53 14.80
N GLY A 710 7.27 -0.20 14.00
CA GLY A 710 7.68 -1.41 13.28
C GLY A 710 7.47 -2.70 14.08
N ARG A 711 6.80 -2.62 15.23
CA ARG A 711 6.41 -3.77 16.05
C ARG A 711 5.25 -4.52 15.37
N PRO A 712 5.31 -5.87 15.25
CA PRO A 712 4.16 -6.64 14.79
C PRO A 712 3.03 -6.61 15.83
N LYS A 713 1.80 -6.35 15.37
CA LYS A 713 0.58 -6.66 16.12
C LYS A 713 0.33 -8.18 16.12
N VAL A 714 -0.62 -8.62 16.94
CA VAL A 714 -1.05 -10.04 17.01
C VAL A 714 -1.38 -10.59 15.62
N ALA A 715 -2.11 -9.82 14.81
CA ALA A 715 -2.49 -10.20 13.44
C ALA A 715 -1.29 -10.53 12.52
N MET A 716 -0.21 -9.74 12.54
CA MET A 716 0.99 -10.04 11.71
C MET A 716 1.67 -11.33 12.15
N THR A 717 1.63 -11.64 13.45
CA THR A 717 2.18 -12.91 13.96
C THR A 717 1.33 -14.11 13.52
N MET A 718 -0.01 -13.94 13.50
CA MET A 718 -0.94 -14.95 13.02
C MET A 718 -0.88 -15.14 11.49
N ALA A 719 -0.49 -14.10 10.75
CA ALA A 719 -0.48 -14.11 9.29
C ALA A 719 0.38 -15.21 8.69
N GLN A 720 1.47 -15.60 9.35
CA GLN A 720 2.28 -16.73 8.92
C GLN A 720 1.46 -18.03 8.79
N SER A 721 0.56 -18.30 9.74
CA SER A 721 -0.30 -19.50 9.72
C SER A 721 -1.41 -19.33 8.68
N PHE A 722 -2.20 -18.25 8.77
CA PHE A 722 -3.37 -18.11 7.90
C PHE A 722 -3.03 -17.84 6.43
N TYR A 723 -1.79 -17.50 6.05
CA TYR A 723 -1.34 -17.43 4.65
C TYR A 723 -0.56 -18.67 4.16
N ASP A 724 -0.24 -19.63 5.02
CA ASP A 724 0.38 -20.88 4.58
C ASP A 724 -0.67 -21.73 3.86
N LEU A 725 -0.51 -21.86 2.53
CA LEU A 725 -1.43 -22.61 1.65
C LEU A 725 -1.53 -24.10 2.00
N ASN A 726 -0.61 -24.65 2.79
CA ASN A 726 -0.64 -26.05 3.23
C ASN A 726 -1.42 -26.25 4.53
N GLU A 727 -1.76 -25.18 5.25
CA GLU A 727 -2.53 -25.29 6.48
C GLU A 727 -4.02 -25.60 6.22
N PRO A 728 -4.63 -26.55 6.96
CA PRO A 728 -6.03 -26.88 6.81
C PRO A 728 -6.93 -25.80 7.43
N THR A 729 -7.89 -25.31 6.66
CA THR A 729 -8.97 -24.44 7.16
C THR A 729 -10.07 -25.26 7.80
N MET A 730 -10.40 -24.99 9.06
CA MET A 730 -11.58 -25.55 9.74
C MET A 730 -12.67 -24.49 9.85
N PHE A 731 -13.90 -24.84 9.49
CA PHE A 731 -15.06 -23.96 9.66
C PHE A 731 -16.30 -24.73 10.09
N LEU A 732 -17.20 -24.05 10.80
CA LEU A 732 -18.52 -24.55 11.13
C LEU A 732 -19.49 -24.10 10.04
N ASN A 733 -20.05 -25.06 9.31
CA ASN A 733 -21.12 -24.78 8.35
C ASN A 733 -22.45 -24.74 9.12
N TYR A 734 -22.93 -23.56 9.47
CA TYR A 734 -24.30 -23.38 9.93
C TYR A 734 -25.22 -23.54 8.71
N SER A 735 -25.80 -24.73 8.52
CA SER A 735 -26.82 -24.97 7.49
C SER A 735 -27.93 -23.92 7.57
N ASP A 736 -28.55 -23.57 6.43
CA ASP A 736 -29.50 -22.48 6.14
C ASP A 736 -30.77 -22.31 7.01
N SER A 737 -30.82 -22.91 8.20
CA SER A 737 -31.82 -22.60 9.21
C SER A 737 -31.29 -21.49 10.13
N PRO A 738 -32.03 -20.38 10.33
CA PRO A 738 -31.63 -19.41 11.34
C PRO A 738 -31.51 -20.11 12.70
N PRO A 739 -30.48 -19.84 13.51
CA PRO A 739 -30.46 -20.33 14.86
C PRO A 739 -31.70 -19.77 15.55
N ARG A 740 -32.68 -20.63 15.87
CA ARG A 740 -33.68 -20.27 16.86
C ARG A 740 -32.88 -20.06 18.14
N PHE A 741 -32.73 -18.80 18.55
CA PHE A 741 -32.34 -18.49 19.91
C PHE A 741 -33.46 -19.00 20.83
N CYS A 742 -33.46 -20.29 21.12
CA CYS A 742 -34.11 -20.81 22.31
C CYS A 742 -33.19 -20.45 23.47
N GLY A 743 -33.58 -19.41 24.20
CA GLY A 743 -33.04 -19.19 25.52
C GLY A 743 -33.17 -20.47 26.34
N GLN A 744 -32.08 -20.81 27.01
CA GLN A 744 -31.91 -21.91 27.95
C GLN A 744 -31.76 -23.33 27.36
N ALA A 745 -30.57 -23.85 27.65
CA ALA A 745 -30.19 -25.26 27.74
C ALA A 745 -30.32 -26.10 26.47
N PHE A 746 -29.19 -26.38 25.82
CA PHE A 746 -28.88 -27.75 25.38
C PHE A 746 -27.38 -27.93 25.19
N ALA A 747 -26.79 -28.76 26.04
CA ALA A 747 -25.59 -29.52 25.73
C ALA A 747 -26.07 -30.80 25.05
N GLU A 748 -25.94 -30.92 23.73
CA GLU A 748 -25.99 -32.22 23.03
C GLU A 748 -25.40 -32.09 21.62
N SER A 749 -24.29 -32.80 21.42
CA SER A 749 -23.66 -33.24 20.16
C SER A 749 -23.89 -32.41 18.87
N CYS A 750 -22.92 -31.55 18.53
CA CYS A 750 -22.67 -31.20 17.13
C CYS A 750 -21.91 -32.33 16.44
N GLU A 751 -22.48 -32.87 15.35
CA GLU A 751 -21.82 -33.82 14.47
C GLU A 751 -20.83 -33.05 13.56
N VAL A 752 -19.54 -33.05 13.92
CA VAL A 752 -18.48 -32.47 13.09
C VAL A 752 -18.20 -33.41 11.92
N ARG A 753 -18.66 -33.05 10.72
CA ARG A 753 -18.26 -33.76 9.49
C ARG A 753 -16.88 -33.30 9.04
N VAL A 754 -15.86 -34.07 9.40
CA VAL A 754 -14.49 -33.89 8.90
C VAL A 754 -14.40 -34.50 7.49
N PHE A 755 -14.27 -33.67 6.47
CA PHE A 755 -13.85 -34.13 5.14
C PHE A 755 -12.33 -34.12 5.04
N SER A 756 -11.69 -35.26 5.30
CA SER A 756 -10.26 -35.45 5.00
C SER A 756 -10.09 -36.04 3.60
N LEU A 757 -9.62 -35.24 2.64
CA LEU A 757 -9.09 -35.73 1.36
C LEU A 757 -7.60 -36.06 1.54
N LEU A 758 -7.29 -37.16 2.23
CA LEU A 758 -5.93 -37.72 2.25
C LEU A 758 -5.79 -38.69 1.07
N LYS A 759 -5.29 -38.19 -0.06
CA LYS A 759 -4.69 -39.04 -1.10
C LYS A 759 -3.39 -39.59 -0.53
N GLN A 760 -3.32 -40.92 -0.38
CA GLN A 760 -2.18 -41.65 0.16
C GLN A 760 -0.85 -41.23 -0.49
N ARG A 761 -0.02 -40.50 0.27
CA ARG A 761 1.44 -40.60 0.21
C ARG A 761 1.94 -40.59 1.66
N GLU A 762 2.71 -41.61 2.01
CA GLU A 762 3.30 -41.79 3.34
C GLU A 762 4.13 -40.55 3.72
N VAL A 763 3.66 -39.78 4.70
CA VAL A 763 4.45 -38.75 5.37
C VAL A 763 4.35 -39.02 6.86
N SER A 764 5.48 -39.37 7.48
CA SER A 764 5.63 -39.54 8.92
C SER A 764 5.59 -38.16 9.60
N PRO A 765 4.66 -37.88 10.54
CA PRO A 765 4.65 -36.61 11.24
C PRO A 765 5.79 -36.59 12.28
N THR A 766 6.75 -35.68 12.09
CA THR A 766 7.71 -35.32 13.14
C THR A 766 7.25 -33.99 13.73
N LEU A 767 6.63 -34.04 14.91
CA LEU A 767 6.24 -32.86 15.68
C LEU A 767 7.50 -32.30 16.37
N VAL A 768 7.96 -31.12 15.96
CA VAL A 768 9.08 -30.40 16.61
C VAL A 768 8.48 -29.34 17.53
N LEU A 769 8.50 -29.59 18.84
CA LEU A 769 8.22 -28.57 19.85
C LEU A 769 9.53 -27.89 20.26
N SER A 770 9.56 -26.55 20.21
CA SER A 770 10.68 -25.72 20.68
C SER A 770 10.58 -25.46 22.20
N PRO A 771 11.70 -25.30 22.92
CA PRO A 771 11.70 -25.30 24.38
C PRO A 771 11.53 -23.89 24.96
N TRP A 772 10.50 -23.70 25.78
CA TRP A 772 10.44 -22.62 26.77
C TRP A 772 10.74 -23.20 28.15
N GLU A 773 11.63 -22.53 28.89
CA GLU A 773 12.05 -22.87 30.25
C GLU A 773 10.86 -22.92 31.22
N LEU A 774 10.55 -24.11 31.73
CA LEU A 774 9.68 -24.31 32.88
C LEU A 774 10.50 -24.12 34.17
N ARG A 775 10.29 -23.00 34.87
CA ARG A 775 10.66 -22.88 36.30
C ARG A 775 9.61 -23.60 37.14
N CYS A 776 9.93 -24.81 37.62
CA CYS A 776 9.13 -25.48 38.64
C CYS A 776 9.37 -24.86 40.02
N THR A 777 8.35 -24.22 40.59
CA THR A 777 8.22 -23.99 42.03
C THR A 777 7.83 -25.29 42.71
N ARG A 778 8.62 -25.69 43.71
CA ARG A 778 8.47 -26.94 44.48
C ARG A 778 7.28 -26.81 45.43
N LEU A 779 6.26 -27.67 45.26
CA LEU A 779 5.28 -27.97 46.31
C LEU A 779 5.75 -29.24 47.01
N ASP A 780 6.01 -29.13 48.31
CA ASP A 780 6.40 -30.24 49.18
C ASP A 780 5.25 -31.25 49.32
N GLY A 781 5.55 -32.54 49.17
CA GLY A 781 4.67 -33.62 49.63
C GLY A 781 4.67 -34.86 48.77
N VAL A 782 5.37 -35.90 49.26
CA VAL A 782 5.23 -37.33 48.90
C VAL A 782 5.94 -37.77 47.61
N CYS A 783 7.25 -38.03 47.72
CA CYS A 783 7.95 -38.93 46.83
C CYS A 783 7.79 -40.38 47.29
N GLY A 784 7.54 -41.29 46.34
CA GLY A 784 7.77 -42.72 46.46
C GLY A 784 8.63 -43.19 45.30
N ASP A 785 9.89 -43.48 45.63
CA ASP A 785 10.87 -44.39 45.02
C ASP A 785 10.98 -44.51 43.49
N GLY A 786 12.11 -44.02 42.94
CA GLY A 786 12.58 -44.39 41.60
C GLY A 786 13.59 -43.43 40.99
N GLU A 787 14.84 -43.49 41.46
CA GLU A 787 16.12 -43.11 40.82
C GLU A 787 16.18 -41.90 39.87
N CYS A 788 16.78 -40.80 40.37
CA CYS A 788 17.46 -39.83 39.52
C CYS A 788 18.78 -40.41 39.00
N VAL A 789 18.94 -40.50 37.67
CA VAL A 789 20.25 -40.65 37.03
C VAL A 789 20.41 -39.51 36.02
N ALA A 790 21.37 -38.62 36.28
CA ALA A 790 21.79 -37.57 35.37
C ALA A 790 22.83 -38.12 34.38
N PHE A 791 22.68 -37.83 33.09
CA PHE A 791 23.78 -37.88 32.12
C PHE A 791 23.77 -36.66 31.21
N SER A 792 24.95 -36.08 31.06
CA SER A 792 25.25 -34.88 30.29
C SER A 792 25.61 -35.16 28.84
N SER A 793 25.40 -34.13 28.02
CA SER A 793 26.15 -33.74 26.82
C SER A 793 25.72 -34.27 25.43
N HIS A 794 25.46 -33.27 24.57
CA HIS A 794 25.92 -33.10 23.19
C HIS A 794 25.39 -34.05 22.08
N ARG A 795 24.57 -33.45 21.20
CA ARG A 795 24.35 -33.73 19.77
C ARG A 795 23.98 -35.16 19.32
N ASN A 796 22.86 -35.20 18.58
CA ASN A 796 22.49 -36.12 17.49
C ASN A 796 21.78 -37.45 17.85
N TYR A 797 20.50 -37.50 17.45
CA TYR A 797 19.60 -38.62 17.08
C TYR A 797 19.70 -39.98 17.82
N LEU A 798 18.54 -40.43 18.34
CA LEU A 798 18.28 -41.84 18.67
C LEU A 798 17.04 -42.33 17.91
N ILE A 799 17.24 -43.31 17.03
CA ILE A 799 16.21 -44.12 16.40
C ILE A 799 15.89 -45.27 17.36
N LEU A 800 14.62 -45.48 17.71
CA LEU A 800 14.13 -46.72 18.30
C LEU A 800 12.85 -47.16 17.60
N GLY A 801 12.97 -48.24 16.82
CA GLY A 801 11.83 -49.04 16.37
C GLY A 801 11.78 -50.36 17.14
N SER A 802 10.57 -50.83 17.45
CA SER A 802 10.31 -52.27 17.54
C SER A 802 8.83 -52.57 17.30
N MET A 803 8.61 -53.60 16.47
CA MET A 803 7.33 -54.11 16.01
C MET A 803 6.51 -54.79 17.11
N ALA A 804 5.19 -54.70 17.01
CA ALA A 804 4.30 -55.83 17.24
C ALA A 804 3.09 -55.74 16.30
N LYS A 805 3.04 -56.67 15.35
CA LYS A 805 1.88 -56.95 14.46
C LYS A 805 0.83 -57.74 15.25
N PHE A 806 -0.44 -57.37 15.16
CA PHE A 806 -1.57 -58.32 15.22
C PHE A 806 -2.69 -57.88 14.25
N PRO A 807 -3.48 -58.84 13.71
CA PRO A 807 -4.17 -58.71 12.43
C PRO A 807 -5.56 -58.10 12.53
N ALA A 808 -6.02 -57.55 11.41
CA ALA A 808 -7.38 -57.13 11.20
C ALA A 808 -8.31 -58.35 11.01
N SER A 809 -9.26 -58.54 11.92
CA SER A 809 -10.51 -59.25 11.64
C SER A 809 -11.56 -58.99 12.73
N SER A 810 -12.75 -58.58 12.26
CA SER A 810 -14.09 -58.64 12.89
C SER A 810 -14.39 -57.82 14.16
N ILE A 811 -15.12 -56.71 13.96
CA ILE A 811 -16.51 -56.44 14.40
C ILE A 811 -16.89 -56.73 15.88
N SER A 812 -17.48 -55.68 16.47
CA SER A 812 -18.41 -55.55 17.61
C SER A 812 -17.86 -55.18 18.99
N GLU A 813 -18.59 -54.25 19.62
CA GLU A 813 -18.52 -53.73 21.00
C GLU A 813 -17.57 -52.55 21.29
N PHE A 814 -18.04 -51.34 20.96
CA PHE A 814 -17.62 -50.12 21.66
C PHE A 814 -18.22 -50.11 23.07
N ALA A 815 -17.38 -50.34 24.07
CA ALA A 815 -17.70 -50.10 25.47
C ALA A 815 -17.81 -48.58 25.70
N ARG A 816 -19.00 -48.14 26.15
CA ARG A 816 -19.25 -46.81 26.71
C ARG A 816 -18.53 -46.68 28.05
N ALA A 817 -17.56 -45.79 28.16
CA ALA A 817 -17.07 -45.29 29.43
C ALA A 817 -17.68 -43.91 29.70
N THR A 818 -18.74 -43.88 30.51
CA THR A 818 -19.34 -42.65 31.04
C THR A 818 -18.59 -42.28 32.33
N ILE A 819 -17.90 -41.13 32.35
CA ILE A 819 -17.42 -40.52 33.60
C ILE A 819 -18.58 -39.69 34.17
N ARG A 820 -19.15 -40.16 35.28
CA ARG A 820 -20.12 -39.42 36.10
C ARG A 820 -19.37 -38.48 37.04
N ILE A 821 -19.69 -37.20 37.00
CA ILE A 821 -19.44 -36.26 38.11
C ILE A 821 -20.70 -36.28 39.00
N GLN A 822 -20.52 -36.64 40.28
CA GLN A 822 -21.57 -36.63 41.30
C GLN A 822 -21.76 -35.21 41.89
N GLY A 823 -22.95 -34.65 41.71
CA GLY A 823 -23.86 -34.35 42.82
C GLY A 823 -23.83 -32.98 43.52
N GLY A 824 -24.97 -32.27 43.42
CA GLY A 824 -25.52 -31.30 44.39
C GLY A 824 -25.97 -30.00 43.71
N PHE A 825 -27.25 -29.64 43.55
CA PHE A 825 -28.41 -29.74 44.44
C PHE A 825 -29.74 -29.92 43.67
N ILE A 826 -30.75 -30.41 44.38
CA ILE A 826 -32.09 -30.86 43.96
C ILE A 826 -33.14 -29.75 44.16
N SER A 827 -34.05 -29.60 43.19
CA SER A 827 -35.54 -29.58 43.35
C SER A 827 -36.15 -29.05 42.04
N SER A 828 -37.22 -29.55 41.44
CA SER A 828 -38.22 -30.57 41.76
C SER A 828 -39.11 -30.74 40.51
N GLU A 829 -39.51 -31.98 40.17
CA GLU A 829 -40.86 -32.42 39.71
C GLU A 829 -41.53 -31.73 38.50
N ILE A 830 -42.21 -32.33 37.50
CA ILE A 830 -42.85 -33.63 37.18
C ILE A 830 -43.22 -33.53 35.66
N VAL A 831 -42.72 -34.39 34.76
CA VAL A 831 -43.34 -35.57 34.08
C VAL A 831 -44.58 -35.35 33.15
N ALA A 832 -44.33 -35.58 31.84
CA ALA A 832 -45.15 -36.25 30.80
C ALA A 832 -46.25 -35.48 30.01
N PRO A 833 -46.65 -35.96 28.81
CA PRO A 833 -45.86 -36.59 27.73
C PRO A 833 -46.15 -36.00 26.33
N PHE A 834 -45.22 -36.25 25.40
CA PHE A 834 -45.39 -36.07 23.95
C PHE A 834 -46.43 -37.05 23.39
N VAL A 835 -47.27 -36.57 22.48
CA VAL A 835 -48.01 -37.37 21.49
C VAL A 835 -47.47 -36.96 20.12
N GLU A 836 -46.90 -37.94 19.42
CA GLU A 836 -46.50 -37.86 18.02
C GLU A 836 -47.71 -38.23 17.15
N LEU A 837 -47.97 -37.43 16.12
CA LEU A 837 -48.82 -37.80 14.98
C LEU A 837 -48.11 -37.31 13.71
N GLU A 838 -47.57 -38.27 12.97
CA GLU A 838 -47.23 -38.12 11.55
C GLU A 838 -48.51 -38.06 10.71
N CYS A 839 -48.56 -37.18 9.71
CA CYS A 839 -48.96 -37.59 8.36
C CYS A 839 -48.57 -36.54 7.32
N GLU A 840 -48.06 -37.07 6.21
CA GLU A 840 -47.65 -36.43 4.97
C GLU A 840 -48.78 -35.68 4.24
N THR A 841 -48.43 -34.57 3.58
CA THR A 841 -49.03 -34.22 2.27
C THR A 841 -48.14 -33.26 1.45
N VAL A 842 -47.66 -33.80 0.31
CA VAL A 842 -47.77 -33.28 -1.07
C VAL A 842 -47.47 -31.80 -1.36
N CYS A 843 -46.52 -31.60 -2.30
CA CYS A 843 -46.21 -30.34 -2.97
C CYS A 843 -47.42 -29.63 -3.59
N GLU A 844 -47.53 -28.32 -3.39
CA GLU A 844 -48.06 -27.38 -4.37
C GLU A 844 -47.33 -26.03 -4.24
N GLU A 845 -46.92 -25.49 -5.39
CA GLU A 845 -46.29 -24.19 -5.57
C GLU A 845 -47.23 -23.06 -5.11
N ASN A 846 -46.71 -22.12 -4.32
CA ASN A 846 -47.20 -20.75 -4.34
C ASN A 846 -46.12 -19.78 -3.87
N HIS A 847 -45.83 -18.81 -4.74
CA HIS A 847 -44.97 -17.67 -4.50
C HIS A 847 -45.42 -16.87 -3.27
N LEU A 848 -44.49 -16.53 -2.37
CA LEU A 848 -44.69 -15.43 -1.43
C LEU A 848 -43.45 -14.52 -1.44
N LEU A 849 -43.62 -13.33 -2.00
CA LEU A 849 -42.73 -12.19 -1.81
C LEU A 849 -42.74 -11.80 -0.33
N LEU A 850 -41.56 -11.74 0.30
CA LEU A 850 -41.35 -11.02 1.55
C LEU A 850 -40.51 -9.78 1.24
N LEU A 851 -41.15 -8.62 1.32
CA LEU A 851 -40.49 -7.30 1.29
C LEU A 851 -39.78 -7.04 2.63
N PRO A 852 -38.63 -6.35 2.64
CA PRO A 852 -37.85 -6.11 3.85
C PRO A 852 -38.53 -5.08 4.77
N SER A 853 -38.59 -5.41 6.07
CA SER A 853 -39.03 -4.50 7.13
C SER A 853 -37.90 -3.54 7.52
N GLN A 854 -38.19 -2.24 7.50
CA GLN A 854 -37.34 -1.17 8.00
C GLN A 854 -37.50 -1.05 9.53
N PRO A 855 -36.43 -0.93 10.34
CA PRO A 855 -36.56 -0.64 11.76
C PRO A 855 -36.75 0.87 12.01
N VAL A 856 -37.87 1.22 12.64
CA VAL A 856 -38.15 2.57 13.18
C VAL A 856 -37.45 2.71 14.54
N TRP A 857 -36.63 3.76 14.66
CA TRP A 857 -36.03 4.21 15.91
C TRP A 857 -37.07 4.82 16.85
N VAL A 858 -37.14 4.36 18.10
CA VAL A 858 -37.86 5.04 19.19
C VAL A 858 -36.81 5.65 20.12
N GLY A 859 -36.64 6.96 20.07
CA GLY A 859 -35.86 7.74 21.03
C GLY A 859 -36.79 8.42 22.04
N GLU A 860 -36.52 8.23 23.33
CA GLU A 860 -37.07 9.04 24.41
C GLU A 860 -36.40 10.43 24.42
N GLY A 861 -37.20 11.50 24.53
CA GLY A 861 -36.71 12.85 24.83
C GLY A 861 -37.41 13.96 24.05
N ALA A 862 -38.47 14.52 24.65
CA ALA A 862 -39.23 15.65 24.15
C ALA A 862 -38.42 16.97 24.12
N GLU A 863 -38.54 17.75 23.05
CA GLU A 863 -39.04 19.14 23.04
C GLU A 863 -38.90 19.77 21.64
N VAL A 864 -39.72 20.79 21.38
CA VAL A 864 -39.86 21.61 20.15
C VAL A 864 -40.91 21.11 19.14
N ILE A 865 -42.17 21.31 19.53
CA ILE A 865 -43.29 21.50 18.61
C ILE A 865 -43.21 22.92 18.05
N GLY A 866 -43.20 23.08 16.71
CA GLY A 866 -43.65 24.31 16.07
C GLY A 866 -42.88 24.78 14.84
N SER A 867 -43.03 24.09 13.70
CA SER A 867 -43.02 24.72 12.35
C SER A 867 -43.09 23.66 11.24
N LEU A 868 -44.27 23.09 10.99
CA LEU A 868 -44.50 22.23 9.82
C LEU A 868 -45.96 22.36 9.33
N TRP A 869 -46.40 23.61 9.17
CA TRP A 869 -47.74 23.97 8.69
C TRP A 869 -47.73 25.11 7.65
N SER A 870 -46.69 25.23 6.82
CA SER A 870 -46.67 26.25 5.74
C SER A 870 -46.01 25.81 4.42
N ALA A 871 -46.04 24.53 4.05
CA ALA A 871 -45.50 24.08 2.76
C ALA A 871 -46.35 23.01 2.04
N LEU A 872 -47.67 22.98 2.29
CA LEU A 872 -48.60 22.04 1.66
C LEU A 872 -49.77 22.74 0.95
N ASP A 873 -49.54 23.94 0.42
CA ASP A 873 -50.60 24.73 -0.24
C ASP A 873 -50.28 25.13 -1.69
N SER A 874 -49.39 24.40 -2.36
CA SER A 874 -49.11 24.67 -3.77
C SER A 874 -48.70 23.42 -4.53
N TYR A 875 -49.64 22.49 -4.78
CA TYR A 875 -49.63 21.64 -5.98
C TYR A 875 -51.02 20.99 -6.18
N ARG A 876 -51.93 21.73 -6.82
CA ARG A 876 -53.13 21.18 -7.46
C ARG A 876 -52.84 21.04 -8.94
N GLY A 877 -52.84 19.81 -9.45
CA GLY A 877 -52.70 19.57 -10.88
C GLY A 877 -52.73 18.09 -11.26
N GLY A 878 -53.94 17.54 -11.40
CA GLY A 878 -54.28 16.64 -12.51
C GLY A 878 -53.75 15.19 -12.48
N ASN A 879 -54.73 14.28 -12.39
CA ASN A 879 -54.71 12.84 -12.69
C ASN A 879 -54.20 11.93 -11.56
N GLY A 880 -55.18 11.24 -10.97
CA GLY A 880 -55.02 10.46 -9.78
C GLY A 880 -54.35 9.11 -9.99
N GLN A 881 -53.67 8.69 -8.93
CA GLN A 881 -53.87 7.40 -8.30
C GLN A 881 -53.65 7.60 -6.80
N ASP A 882 -54.54 7.00 -6.00
CA ASP A 882 -54.55 7.07 -4.55
C ASP A 882 -53.29 6.43 -3.95
N PHE A 883 -52.59 7.15 -3.07
CA PHE A 883 -51.65 6.53 -2.13
C PHE A 883 -52.25 6.56 -0.73
N ILE A 884 -52.60 5.37 -0.24
CA ILE A 884 -52.91 5.11 1.16
C ILE A 884 -51.58 5.15 1.93
N VAL A 885 -51.45 6.13 2.82
CA VAL A 885 -50.39 6.14 3.84
C VAL A 885 -50.95 5.43 5.06
N SER A 886 -50.39 4.27 5.42
CA SER A 886 -50.63 3.64 6.73
C SER A 886 -49.33 3.53 7.52
N SER A 887 -49.44 3.96 8.78
CA SER A 887 -48.47 4.10 9.88
C SER A 887 -47.24 3.22 9.89
#